data_AF-A0AAN6MTP4-F1
#
_entry.id   AF-A0AAN6MTP4-F1
#
_cell.length_a   1.000
_cell.length_b   1.000
_cell.length_c   1.000
_cell.angle_alpha   90.00
_cell.angle_beta   90.00
_cell.angle_gamma   90.00
#
_symmetry.space_group_name_H-M   'P 1'
#
loop_
_entity.id
_entity.type
_entity.pdbx_description
1 polymer ?
#
loop_
_entity_poly.entity_id
_entity_poly.type
_entity_poly.pdbx_seq_one_letter_code
_entity_poly.pdbx_strand_id
1 'polypeptide(L)'
;MRPPYVLPSAVLMAWVWRAARTLAMPSSSNRCSRTGTNEGSKAGPSGGTENSSSNSPSTLTNLSLPHILAAAPSSLKASATPAPPKDCPPDVETLGRSTWTLLHSIAATYPPTPTPKEQSELKSFMRLFSKLYPCWVCAEDFQQYMERREIRTGSRDDFGNWLCEAHNEVNRKLGKPTFDCGKWEERNPTHNPAMPHLRQQGLAKPVTVSEYLFKRLHEIGIRSIHGLPGDFNLVALDYVPKVGLRWVGSVNELNAAYAADGYARLKGISALVTTFGVGELSAINGVAGAFSEHVPVVHIVGCPSTISQRNGMLLHHTLGNGDFNVFANMSSQISCEMARLNNPLEIADQIDDALRECWIRSRPVYIMLPTDMAEKQVEGARLDKPIDLSEPENEPERENYVVDVVLRYLHASKSAVILLDACAIRHRVLKEVRDLVDKTQLPVFVTPMGKGAINEDHPSYGGVYAGTGSQPEVAERVESADLVLSIGALKSDFNTAGFSYRMSKLKSIDFHSDHCIVRYSEYPGVAMRGVLRKVVERIDLSKLTRQAPPLAVHTPPARDYSETITQAYFWPRVGDYLKENDIVVTETGTSNFGIWETKYPRGVTGVTQILWGSIGWSVGAAQGAALGAKDAGTDRRTVLFVGDGSFQLTAQEVSTMIRHNLRVTIFLIYNDGYTIERFIHGMEAEYNDVTRWRYTDVPTALGGTDKQVRKFVIKTRTELEKLLTDREFNDASGLQFVELWMPRDDAPRALKITAEIAAKNNAKLETGNAGKWKTPHQQSKMAGGGGGGGDAGPQPGDTGIWVTCARHQEGKAAREIGVLFAEYAEKMYGIKSVHDTEPAETSGPGGGEGEDEDVDIEAAIRKEVAALTAKPTPGEPSSSGDGRMTPVKMNVDCLLFVKTPAAVDPVAFVRRICEDAKRCEEIPGLMRCRYVNRVTPVSVMRKANEQGLVDVATEVMGKWFDLSGKRSLVAGGEGTADTSPSKEGAGEKGAAEGEASDSESEKTPFTFAIRPTIRNHSNLKRDEVINTIASLVNDDRHKVNLTMPDKVVLVEIFQNVCGISVVDGDWEELKRFNLTELYSQARNNASTVASKD
;
A
#
# COMPACT_ATOMS: atom_id res chain seq x y z
N MET A 1 7.16 40.64 7.82
CA MET A 1 8.56 40.91 7.42
C MET A 1 9.25 39.59 7.06
N ARG A 2 10.45 39.62 6.46
CA ARG A 2 11.29 38.45 6.10
C ARG A 2 12.06 37.90 7.31
N PRO A 3 12.75 36.73 7.25
CA PRO A 3 12.58 35.54 6.40
C PRO A 3 12.48 34.20 7.19
N PRO A 4 12.15 33.05 6.53
CA PRO A 4 12.27 31.70 7.11
C PRO A 4 13.65 31.04 6.87
N TYR A 5 13.91 29.89 7.51
CA TYR A 5 15.05 29.00 7.21
C TYR A 5 14.62 27.52 7.13
N VAL A 6 15.46 26.70 6.48
CA VAL A 6 15.12 25.36 5.94
C VAL A 6 15.75 24.22 6.74
N LEU A 7 15.04 23.08 6.82
CA LEU A 7 15.53 21.77 7.27
C LEU A 7 15.68 20.80 6.09
N PRO A 8 16.82 20.10 5.97
CA PRO A 8 16.93 18.82 5.26
C PRO A 8 17.11 17.63 6.25
N SER A 9 16.80 16.41 5.81
CA SER A 9 16.68 15.22 6.68
C SER A 9 17.82 14.19 6.53
N ALA A 10 18.21 13.56 7.64
CA ALA A 10 18.84 12.23 7.72
C ALA A 10 18.61 11.70 9.16
N VAL A 11 17.63 10.84 9.47
CA VAL A 11 17.44 9.40 9.12
C VAL A 11 18.21 8.45 10.04
N LEU A 12 17.43 7.63 10.77
CA LEU A 12 17.72 6.37 11.48
C LEU A 12 19.15 6.07 11.97
N MET A 13 19.32 6.02 13.30
CA MET A 13 19.65 4.76 14.02
C MET A 13 19.56 5.00 15.54
N ALA A 14 18.54 4.42 16.18
CA ALA A 14 18.38 4.35 17.64
C ALA A 14 17.56 3.10 17.98
N TRP A 15 17.72 2.59 19.20
CA TRP A 15 17.46 1.18 19.60
C TRP A 15 18.53 0.23 19.00
N VAL A 16 19.20 -0.65 19.75
CA VAL A 16 19.03 -1.08 21.16
C VAL A 16 20.37 -1.02 21.91
N TRP A 17 20.35 -0.58 23.18
CA TRP A 17 21.42 -0.89 24.14
C TRP A 17 20.84 -1.19 25.53
N ARG A 18 20.75 -2.47 25.90
CA ARG A 18 20.33 -2.86 27.27
C ARG A 18 20.71 -4.29 27.70
N ALA A 19 22.01 -4.55 27.86
CA ALA A 19 22.50 -5.62 28.73
C ALA A 19 23.91 -5.29 29.25
N ALA A 20 24.05 -5.10 30.56
CA ALA A 20 25.32 -4.94 31.26
C ALA A 20 25.17 -5.47 32.70
N ARG A 21 26.29 -5.88 33.33
CA ARG A 21 26.39 -6.82 34.49
C ARG A 21 26.20 -8.28 34.04
N THR A 22 27.04 -9.25 34.45
CA THR A 22 28.21 -9.29 35.37
C THR A 22 29.14 -10.44 34.90
N LEU A 23 30.34 -10.71 35.43
CA LEU A 23 31.00 -10.29 36.68
C LEU A 23 32.39 -9.67 36.42
N ALA A 24 33.48 -10.17 37.04
CA ALA A 24 34.85 -9.65 36.93
C ALA A 24 35.92 -10.75 37.10
N MET A 25 37.13 -10.46 36.60
CA MET A 25 38.52 -10.81 37.05
C MET A 25 38.75 -11.94 38.10
N PRO A 26 39.93 -12.64 38.12
CA PRO A 26 41.12 -12.53 37.24
C PRO A 26 41.77 -13.88 36.79
N SER A 27 42.91 -13.75 36.08
CA SER A 27 43.97 -14.72 35.70
C SER A 27 44.13 -16.06 36.48
N SER A 28 44.54 -17.14 35.80
CA SER A 28 45.98 -17.59 35.79
C SER A 28 46.28 -18.97 35.15
N SER A 29 47.48 -19.06 34.54
CA SER A 29 48.39 -20.23 34.43
C SER A 29 48.04 -21.50 33.63
N ASN A 30 49.09 -22.07 32.99
CA ASN A 30 49.09 -23.37 32.29
C ASN A 30 49.42 -24.55 33.23
N ARG A 31 48.69 -25.68 33.08
CA ARG A 31 49.12 -27.09 33.16
C ARG A 31 47.94 -27.97 32.67
N CYS A 32 48.06 -28.87 31.69
CA CYS A 32 48.96 -30.01 31.49
C CYS A 32 48.63 -31.25 32.35
N SER A 33 47.93 -32.22 31.77
CA SER A 33 48.16 -33.66 31.99
C SER A 33 47.50 -34.50 30.87
N ARG A 34 48.03 -35.71 30.61
CA ARG A 34 47.49 -36.72 29.68
C ARG A 34 46.82 -37.86 30.45
N THR A 35 45.78 -38.44 29.87
CA THR A 35 45.44 -39.89 29.79
C THR A 35 44.50 -40.01 28.57
N GLY A 36 44.56 -40.99 27.66
CA GLY A 36 44.65 -42.46 27.83
C GLY A 36 43.25 -43.06 27.56
N THR A 37 43.01 -44.14 26.81
CA THR A 37 43.87 -45.13 26.09
C THR A 37 43.03 -45.94 25.07
N ASN A 38 43.63 -46.37 23.95
CA ASN A 38 43.32 -47.59 23.13
C ASN A 38 41.87 -47.77 22.56
N GLU A 39 41.54 -48.65 21.59
CA GLU A 39 42.28 -49.73 20.87
C GLU A 39 41.69 -50.04 19.46
N GLY A 40 42.36 -50.90 18.66
CA GLY A 40 41.85 -51.46 17.38
C GLY A 40 42.30 -50.68 16.11
N SER A 41 42.99 -51.20 15.07
CA SER A 41 43.04 -52.51 14.34
C SER A 41 41.78 -52.84 13.52
N LYS A 42 41.85 -53.28 12.23
CA LYS A 42 43.00 -53.67 11.37
C LYS A 42 42.62 -53.77 9.86
N ALA A 43 43.62 -53.54 8.98
CA ALA A 43 43.84 -54.16 7.64
C ALA A 43 42.87 -53.91 6.42
N GLY A 44 43.44 -54.07 5.20
CA GLY A 44 42.74 -54.14 3.89
C GLY A 44 42.60 -55.60 3.38
N PRO A 45 42.58 -55.92 2.04
CA PRO A 45 43.51 -55.36 1.04
C PRO A 45 43.05 -55.26 -0.48
N SER A 46 43.88 -54.55 -1.28
CA SER A 46 44.32 -54.77 -2.70
C SER A 46 43.44 -55.32 -3.86
N GLY A 47 43.57 -54.65 -5.03
CA GLY A 47 43.25 -55.10 -6.42
C GLY A 47 42.51 -53.97 -7.18
N GLY A 48 42.86 -53.47 -8.38
CA GLY A 48 43.49 -54.01 -9.61
C GLY A 48 42.48 -53.76 -10.77
N THR A 49 42.78 -53.32 -12.00
CA THR A 49 44.02 -53.08 -12.78
C THR A 49 43.71 -52.24 -14.06
N GLU A 50 44.71 -51.53 -14.62
CA GLU A 50 44.87 -51.22 -16.08
C GLU A 50 43.89 -50.24 -16.83
N ASN A 51 44.22 -49.57 -17.96
CA ASN A 51 45.49 -49.33 -18.70
C ASN A 51 45.46 -48.05 -19.61
N SER A 52 46.64 -47.54 -20.02
CA SER A 52 46.98 -46.82 -21.31
C SER A 52 46.24 -45.51 -21.75
N SER A 53 46.80 -44.57 -22.57
CA SER A 53 48.20 -44.22 -22.94
C SER A 53 48.31 -42.95 -23.86
N SER A 54 49.41 -42.19 -23.74
CA SER A 54 50.02 -41.30 -24.79
C SER A 54 49.28 -39.99 -25.19
N ASN A 55 49.89 -38.96 -25.80
CA ASN A 55 51.24 -38.83 -26.41
C ASN A 55 51.79 -37.38 -26.39
N SER A 56 53.09 -37.19 -26.68
CA SER A 56 53.79 -35.87 -26.79
C SER A 56 54.21 -35.54 -28.25
N PRO A 57 54.85 -34.39 -28.59
CA PRO A 57 56.29 -34.16 -28.35
C PRO A 57 56.70 -32.68 -28.08
N SER A 58 58.01 -32.39 -28.07
CA SER A 58 58.62 -31.14 -27.56
C SER A 58 59.96 -30.77 -28.22
N THR A 59 60.29 -29.47 -28.31
CA THR A 59 61.66 -28.93 -28.52
C THR A 59 61.79 -27.49 -27.96
N LEU A 60 62.97 -26.88 -28.02
CA LEU A 60 63.86 -26.73 -26.84
C LEU A 60 65.06 -25.81 -27.15
N THR A 61 65.27 -24.76 -26.35
CA THR A 61 66.57 -24.06 -26.22
C THR A 61 66.78 -23.54 -24.79
N ASN A 62 68.04 -23.38 -24.37
CA ASN A 62 68.48 -23.33 -22.96
C ASN A 62 69.18 -22.00 -22.57
N LEU A 63 69.33 -21.79 -21.24
CA LEU A 63 70.52 -21.32 -20.46
C LEU A 63 70.08 -20.54 -19.18
N SER A 64 70.68 -20.60 -17.99
CA SER A 64 71.50 -21.66 -17.31
C SER A 64 71.89 -21.27 -15.85
N LEU A 65 71.58 -22.13 -14.85
CA LEU A 65 72.26 -22.29 -13.52
C LEU A 65 72.27 -21.07 -12.54
N PRO A 66 72.70 -21.18 -11.24
CA PRO A 66 73.36 -22.29 -10.52
C PRO A 66 72.73 -22.69 -9.15
N HIS A 67 73.53 -23.35 -8.29
CA HIS A 67 73.20 -23.88 -6.94
C HIS A 67 74.26 -23.37 -5.91
N ILE A 68 74.39 -23.76 -4.62
CA ILE A 68 73.90 -24.94 -3.87
C ILE A 68 73.89 -24.72 -2.32
N LEU A 69 73.22 -25.62 -1.58
CA LEU A 69 73.26 -25.98 -0.13
C LEU A 69 74.09 -25.16 0.90
N ALA A 70 73.43 -24.80 2.03
CA ALA A 70 73.92 -24.95 3.42
C ALA A 70 72.80 -24.67 4.47
N ALA A 71 73.03 -25.01 5.76
CA ALA A 71 72.16 -24.76 6.92
C ALA A 71 73.04 -24.61 8.20
N ALA A 72 72.58 -24.29 9.43
CA ALA A 72 71.24 -24.17 10.06
C ALA A 72 71.36 -23.10 11.21
N PRO A 73 70.55 -23.00 12.31
CA PRO A 73 69.39 -23.78 12.79
C PRO A 73 68.12 -22.91 13.06
N SER A 74 67.12 -23.48 13.74
CA SER A 74 65.78 -22.90 13.96
C SER A 74 65.65 -21.96 15.17
N SER A 75 64.79 -20.95 15.03
CA SER A 75 64.19 -20.20 16.13
C SER A 75 62.67 -20.47 16.22
N LEU A 76 62.12 -20.45 17.43
CA LEU A 76 60.72 -20.77 17.70
C LEU A 76 59.78 -19.66 17.21
N LYS A 77 58.88 -19.97 16.27
CA LYS A 77 57.72 -19.11 15.96
C LYS A 77 56.52 -19.54 16.79
N ALA A 78 55.85 -18.57 17.41
CA ALA A 78 54.57 -18.79 18.08
C ALA A 78 53.48 -19.22 17.09
N SER A 79 52.52 -20.02 17.55
CA SER A 79 51.34 -20.40 16.78
C SER A 79 50.45 -19.18 16.53
N ALA A 80 50.09 -18.92 15.27
CA ALA A 80 49.07 -17.94 14.95
C ALA A 80 47.69 -18.39 15.47
N THR A 81 46.92 -17.46 16.04
CA THR A 81 45.52 -17.70 16.40
C THR A 81 44.64 -17.86 15.16
N PRO A 82 43.50 -18.59 15.24
CA PRO A 82 42.54 -18.67 14.14
C PRO A 82 42.00 -17.30 13.74
N ALA A 83 41.71 -17.12 12.46
CA ALA A 83 41.01 -15.93 11.99
C ALA A 83 39.54 -15.93 12.46
N PRO A 84 38.95 -14.76 12.79
CA PRO A 84 37.56 -14.67 13.23
C PRO A 84 36.56 -14.97 12.09
N PRO A 85 35.30 -15.29 12.41
CA PRO A 85 34.23 -15.46 11.41
C PRO A 85 34.00 -14.19 10.58
N LYS A 86 33.50 -14.35 9.35
CA LYS A 86 33.30 -13.25 8.37
C LYS A 86 32.41 -12.11 8.89
N ASP A 87 31.46 -12.42 9.76
CA ASP A 87 30.45 -11.48 10.25
C ASP A 87 30.86 -10.81 11.59
N CYS A 88 32.11 -11.00 12.03
CA CYS A 88 32.66 -10.35 13.21
C CYS A 88 33.01 -8.87 12.90
N PRO A 89 32.64 -7.91 13.77
CA PRO A 89 33.13 -6.53 13.66
C PRO A 89 34.67 -6.46 13.61
N PRO A 90 35.25 -5.49 12.86
CA PRO A 90 36.70 -5.42 12.68
C PRO A 90 37.44 -5.14 13.99
N ASP A 91 38.57 -5.83 14.17
CA ASP A 91 39.47 -5.61 15.30
C ASP A 91 40.14 -4.22 15.27
N VAL A 92 40.78 -3.85 16.38
CA VAL A 92 41.38 -2.51 16.57
C VAL A 92 42.46 -2.22 15.52
N GLU A 93 43.21 -3.22 15.03
CA GLU A 93 44.22 -3.03 13.99
C GLU A 93 43.58 -2.85 12.59
N THR A 94 42.50 -3.55 12.28
CA THR A 94 41.79 -3.44 11.00
C THR A 94 40.99 -2.15 10.94
N LEU A 95 40.23 -1.83 12.00
CA LEU A 95 39.55 -0.55 12.18
C LEU A 95 40.54 0.61 12.10
N GLY A 96 41.68 0.51 12.80
CA GLY A 96 42.74 1.51 12.79
C GLY A 96 43.39 1.71 11.42
N ARG A 97 43.68 0.64 10.66
CA ARG A 97 44.22 0.74 9.29
C ARG A 97 43.25 1.44 8.34
N SER A 98 42.01 0.98 8.26
CA SER A 98 40.98 1.59 7.40
C SER A 98 40.70 3.06 7.76
N THR A 99 40.78 3.39 9.06
CA THR A 99 40.67 4.76 9.57
C THR A 99 41.78 5.65 9.07
N TRP A 100 43.04 5.22 9.17
CA TRP A 100 44.16 6.00 8.65
C TRP A 100 44.05 6.16 7.13
N THR A 101 43.64 5.13 6.38
CA THR A 101 43.37 5.25 4.94
C THR A 101 42.35 6.36 4.64
N LEU A 102 41.20 6.36 5.34
CA LEU A 102 40.18 7.42 5.18
C LEU A 102 40.75 8.81 5.45
N LEU A 103 41.44 9.01 6.58
CA LEU A 103 41.97 10.33 6.95
C LEU A 103 43.05 10.81 5.98
N HIS A 104 43.94 9.93 5.50
CA HIS A 104 44.96 10.30 4.50
C HIS A 104 44.36 10.59 3.13
N SER A 105 43.28 9.91 2.74
CA SER A 105 42.50 10.28 1.53
C SER A 105 41.80 11.64 1.66
N ILE A 106 41.24 11.97 2.83
CA ILE A 106 40.70 13.31 3.10
C ILE A 106 41.82 14.35 2.97
N ALA A 107 42.99 14.12 3.57
CA ALA A 107 44.13 15.03 3.45
C ALA A 107 44.65 15.19 2.01
N ALA A 108 44.69 14.11 1.22
CA ALA A 108 45.10 14.16 -0.19
C ALA A 108 44.12 14.96 -1.08
N THR A 109 42.83 14.93 -0.75
CA THR A 109 41.76 15.59 -1.52
C THR A 109 41.38 16.98 -1.01
N TYR A 110 41.86 17.38 0.16
CA TYR A 110 41.56 18.69 0.75
C TYR A 110 42.13 19.83 -0.13
N PRO A 111 41.40 20.94 -0.36
CA PRO A 111 41.85 21.99 -1.28
C PRO A 111 43.18 22.62 -0.83
N PRO A 112 44.09 22.98 -1.76
CA PRO A 112 45.27 23.78 -1.45
C PRO A 112 44.93 25.12 -0.79
N THR A 113 43.82 25.73 -1.23
CA THR A 113 43.30 27.01 -0.71
C THR A 113 41.82 26.85 -0.28
N PRO A 114 41.55 26.30 0.91
CA PRO A 114 40.20 25.98 1.37
C PRO A 114 39.44 27.20 1.89
N THR A 115 38.15 27.30 1.54
CA THR A 115 37.26 28.38 2.02
C THR A 115 37.02 28.31 3.53
N PRO A 116 36.65 29.41 4.21
CA PRO A 116 36.35 29.40 5.65
C PRO A 116 35.25 28.39 6.05
N LYS A 117 34.35 28.05 5.11
CA LYS A 117 33.33 27.01 5.29
C LYS A 117 33.98 25.62 5.35
N GLU A 118 34.77 25.24 4.35
CA GLU A 118 35.46 23.95 4.28
C GLU A 118 36.42 23.74 5.47
N GLN A 119 37.10 24.80 5.91
CA GLN A 119 37.93 24.77 7.12
C GLN A 119 37.11 24.46 8.39
N SER A 120 35.94 25.09 8.53
CA SER A 120 35.02 24.86 9.65
C SER A 120 34.41 23.45 9.61
N GLU A 121 34.04 22.97 8.42
CA GLU A 121 33.48 21.64 8.20
C GLU A 121 34.53 20.55 8.48
N LEU A 122 35.79 20.72 8.08
CA LEU A 122 36.87 19.79 8.41
C LEU A 122 37.18 19.76 9.92
N LYS A 123 37.28 20.93 10.59
CA LYS A 123 37.43 20.97 12.06
C LYS A 123 36.25 20.30 12.78
N SER A 124 35.04 20.43 12.24
CA SER A 124 33.83 19.81 12.78
C SER A 124 33.80 18.29 12.56
N PHE A 125 34.17 17.84 11.36
CA PHE A 125 34.32 16.42 11.02
C PHE A 125 35.30 15.73 11.96
N MET A 126 36.53 16.25 12.11
CA MET A 126 37.55 15.62 12.97
C MET A 126 37.09 15.49 14.43
N ARG A 127 36.39 16.52 14.96
CA ARG A 127 35.80 16.51 16.30
C ARG A 127 34.68 15.47 16.44
N LEU A 128 33.74 15.42 15.50
CA LEU A 128 32.63 14.45 15.51
C LEU A 128 33.14 13.02 15.34
N PHE A 129 34.02 12.79 14.36
CA PHE A 129 34.73 11.54 14.13
C PHE A 129 35.37 11.00 15.41
N SER A 130 36.12 11.84 16.14
CA SER A 130 36.78 11.43 17.38
C SER A 130 35.83 11.01 18.51
N LYS A 131 34.59 11.51 18.52
CA LYS A 131 33.56 11.18 19.53
C LYS A 131 32.72 9.96 19.17
N LEU A 132 32.65 9.62 17.88
CA LEU A 132 31.88 8.51 17.35
C LEU A 132 32.77 7.29 17.01
N TYR A 133 34.05 7.33 17.35
CA TYR A 133 35.01 6.30 16.99
C TYR A 133 34.81 5.01 17.83
N PRO A 134 34.60 3.83 17.21
CA PRO A 134 34.17 2.63 17.96
C PRO A 134 35.16 2.10 19.00
N CYS A 135 36.46 2.36 18.85
CA CYS A 135 37.47 2.05 19.88
C CYS A 135 37.51 3.21 20.90
N TRP A 136 36.86 3.05 22.05
CA TRP A 136 36.78 4.12 23.08
C TRP A 136 38.16 4.59 23.58
N VAL A 137 39.11 3.68 23.81
CA VAL A 137 40.49 4.05 24.21
C VAL A 137 41.17 4.89 23.13
N CYS A 138 40.98 4.52 21.86
CA CYS A 138 41.51 5.26 20.72
C CYS A 138 40.83 6.61 20.55
N ALA A 139 39.52 6.68 20.84
CA ALA A 139 38.69 7.88 20.80
C ALA A 139 39.13 8.91 21.85
N GLU A 140 39.38 8.46 23.08
CA GLU A 140 39.91 9.30 24.17
C GLU A 140 41.34 9.77 23.89
N ASP A 141 42.23 8.88 23.44
CA ASP A 141 43.62 9.24 23.12
C ASP A 141 43.71 10.26 21.98
N PHE A 142 42.88 10.11 20.95
CA PHE A 142 42.82 11.06 19.82
C PHE A 142 42.15 12.39 20.20
N GLN A 143 41.14 12.39 21.08
CA GLN A 143 40.58 13.63 21.65
C GLN A 143 41.64 14.39 22.46
N GLN A 144 42.37 13.71 23.35
CA GLN A 144 43.48 14.32 24.11
C GLN A 144 44.61 14.83 23.20
N TYR A 145 44.86 14.18 22.07
CA TYR A 145 45.79 14.70 21.06
C TYR A 145 45.29 16.03 20.47
N MET A 146 44.03 16.09 20.02
CA MET A 146 43.45 17.30 19.41
C MET A 146 43.32 18.48 20.40
N GLU A 147 43.19 18.23 21.70
CA GLU A 147 43.26 19.26 22.75
C GLU A 147 44.67 19.85 22.90
N ARG A 148 45.72 19.03 22.70
CA ARG A 148 47.14 19.44 22.80
C ARG A 148 47.73 19.95 21.48
N ARG A 149 47.04 19.72 20.36
CA ARG A 149 47.44 20.04 18.98
C ARG A 149 46.21 20.45 18.17
N GLU A 150 45.90 21.75 18.14
CA GLU A 150 44.77 22.24 17.35
C GLU A 150 44.88 21.80 15.89
N ILE A 151 43.76 21.33 15.33
CA ILE A 151 43.66 20.85 13.95
C ILE A 151 44.00 22.02 13.01
N ARG A 152 45.14 21.93 12.31
CA ARG A 152 45.50 22.91 11.27
C ARG A 152 44.71 22.60 10.00
N THR A 153 44.04 23.61 9.45
CA THR A 153 43.15 23.47 8.27
C THR A 153 43.35 24.56 7.21
N GLY A 154 44.38 25.39 7.35
CA GLY A 154 44.57 26.59 6.50
C GLY A 154 44.86 26.28 5.03
N SER A 155 45.42 25.10 4.74
CA SER A 155 45.77 24.60 3.42
C SER A 155 45.78 23.06 3.42
N ARG A 156 45.97 22.45 2.24
CA ARG A 156 46.24 21.00 2.12
C ARG A 156 47.44 20.57 2.95
N ASP A 157 48.55 21.31 2.85
CA ASP A 157 49.81 20.98 3.54
C ASP A 157 49.72 21.14 5.05
N ASP A 158 49.02 22.17 5.55
CA ASP A 158 48.78 22.37 6.97
C ASP A 158 48.14 21.14 7.63
N PHE A 159 47.09 20.62 6.99
CA PHE A 159 46.31 19.49 7.46
C PHE A 159 47.03 18.16 7.25
N GLY A 160 47.66 17.96 6.07
CA GLY A 160 48.46 16.77 5.78
C GLY A 160 49.64 16.59 6.75
N ASN A 161 50.38 17.68 7.04
CA ASN A 161 51.40 17.68 8.07
C ASN A 161 50.82 17.40 9.46
N TRP A 162 49.67 18.00 9.83
CA TRP A 162 49.07 17.82 11.15
C TRP A 162 48.59 16.36 11.37
N LEU A 163 48.02 15.76 10.33
CA LEU A 163 47.59 14.37 10.33
C LEU A 163 48.80 13.41 10.37
N CYS A 164 49.91 13.77 9.72
CA CYS A 164 51.17 13.04 9.84
C CYS A 164 51.75 13.10 11.27
N GLU A 165 51.73 14.28 11.91
CA GLU A 165 52.14 14.42 13.32
C GLU A 165 51.30 13.52 14.25
N ALA A 166 49.98 13.45 14.02
CA ALA A 166 49.07 12.58 14.77
C ALA A 166 49.38 11.09 14.55
N HIS A 167 49.65 10.68 13.30
CA HIS A 167 50.06 9.31 12.95
C HIS A 167 51.40 8.96 13.62
N ASN A 168 52.33 9.90 13.70
CA ASN A 168 53.61 9.72 14.36
C ASN A 168 53.51 9.60 15.88
N GLU A 169 52.56 10.28 16.52
CA GLU A 169 52.28 10.09 17.95
C GLU A 169 51.73 8.68 18.23
N VAL A 170 50.84 8.17 17.38
CA VAL A 170 50.39 6.77 17.46
C VAL A 170 51.53 5.78 17.18
N ASN A 171 52.39 6.04 16.19
CA ASN A 171 53.57 5.20 15.94
C ASN A 171 54.49 5.16 17.16
N ARG A 172 54.76 6.30 17.80
CA ARG A 172 55.56 6.41 19.02
C ARG A 172 54.99 5.57 20.17
N LYS A 173 53.67 5.64 20.40
CA LYS A 173 52.96 4.82 21.41
C LYS A 173 53.00 3.31 21.10
N LEU A 174 53.07 2.95 19.82
CA LEU A 174 53.16 1.55 19.34
C LEU A 174 54.59 1.05 19.11
N GLY A 175 55.63 1.83 19.46
CA GLY A 175 57.03 1.48 19.23
C GLY A 175 57.44 1.37 17.74
N LYS A 176 56.64 1.95 16.84
CA LYS A 176 56.86 1.94 15.38
C LYS A 176 57.73 3.14 14.96
N PRO A 177 58.52 3.04 13.87
CA PRO A 177 59.28 4.17 13.34
C PRO A 177 58.38 5.38 13.01
N THR A 178 58.86 6.58 13.33
CA THR A 178 58.22 7.83 12.90
C THR A 178 58.62 8.19 11.48
N PHE A 179 57.66 8.72 10.72
CA PHE A 179 57.82 9.19 9.35
C PHE A 179 58.18 10.70 9.32
N ASP A 180 58.92 11.16 8.31
CA ASP A 180 59.20 12.59 8.13
C ASP A 180 57.97 13.31 7.55
N CYS A 181 57.34 14.20 8.33
CA CYS A 181 56.14 14.90 7.87
C CYS A 181 56.41 15.95 6.78
N GLY A 182 57.66 16.42 6.61
CA GLY A 182 58.05 17.21 5.44
C GLY A 182 57.85 16.45 4.12
N LYS A 183 57.68 15.13 4.19
CA LYS A 183 57.45 14.20 3.07
C LYS A 183 56.03 13.61 3.08
N TRP A 184 55.06 14.22 3.77
CA TRP A 184 53.72 13.63 3.93
C TRP A 184 53.04 13.29 2.58
N GLU A 185 53.27 14.08 1.54
CA GLU A 185 52.77 13.79 0.18
C GLU A 185 53.46 12.58 -0.49
N GLU A 186 54.74 12.30 -0.20
CA GLU A 186 55.47 11.13 -0.76
C GLU A 186 54.85 9.79 -0.31
N ARG A 187 54.06 9.81 0.77
CA ARG A 187 53.35 8.64 1.30
C ARG A 187 52.02 8.37 0.58
N ASN A 188 51.53 9.29 -0.24
CA ASN A 188 50.30 9.11 -1.02
C ASN A 188 50.61 8.52 -2.41
N PRO A 189 50.04 7.35 -2.80
CA PRO A 189 50.27 6.73 -4.10
C PRO A 189 49.67 7.50 -5.28
N THR A 190 49.05 8.67 -5.06
CA THR A 190 48.42 9.52 -6.07
C THR A 190 49.38 10.51 -6.73
N HIS A 191 50.61 10.68 -6.23
CA HIS A 191 51.52 11.77 -6.66
C HIS A 191 52.34 11.44 -7.91
N ASN A 192 51.66 10.99 -8.97
CA ASN A 192 52.21 10.92 -10.32
C ASN A 192 51.51 11.97 -11.19
N PRO A 193 52.22 12.98 -11.74
CA PRO A 193 51.63 13.98 -12.64
C PRO A 193 50.97 13.41 -13.91
N ALA A 194 51.26 12.15 -14.25
CA ALA A 194 50.61 11.39 -15.32
C ALA A 194 49.44 10.50 -14.84
N MET A 195 48.88 10.72 -13.64
CA MET A 195 47.56 10.19 -13.26
C MET A 195 46.45 11.04 -13.90
N PRO A 196 45.72 10.54 -14.92
CA PRO A 196 44.39 11.08 -15.21
C PRO A 196 43.45 10.83 -14.03
N HIS A 197 42.25 11.42 -14.06
CA HIS A 197 41.27 11.25 -12.98
C HIS A 197 41.06 9.78 -12.57
N LEU A 198 41.27 9.52 -11.28
CA LEU A 198 41.06 8.24 -10.56
C LEU A 198 39.57 7.80 -10.49
N ARG A 199 38.77 8.22 -11.49
CA ARG A 199 37.33 8.00 -11.65
C ARG A 199 36.91 7.69 -13.10
N GLN A 200 37.85 7.51 -14.03
CA GLN A 200 37.55 7.05 -15.40
C GLN A 200 38.47 5.94 -15.93
N GLN A 201 39.64 5.69 -15.32
CA GLN A 201 40.37 4.44 -15.54
C GLN A 201 39.76 3.34 -14.66
N GLY A 202 38.94 2.46 -15.24
CA GLY A 202 38.30 1.37 -14.49
C GLY A 202 37.16 0.63 -15.20
N LEU A 203 36.52 1.23 -16.24
CA LEU A 203 35.50 0.54 -17.02
C LEU A 203 36.12 -0.57 -17.88
N ALA A 204 35.69 -1.81 -17.68
CA ALA A 204 36.14 -2.99 -18.42
C ALA A 204 35.44 -3.12 -19.77
N LYS A 205 34.14 -2.78 -19.85
CA LYS A 205 33.35 -2.74 -21.08
C LYS A 205 32.57 -1.42 -21.19
N PRO A 206 33.24 -0.29 -21.48
CA PRO A 206 32.57 1.01 -21.59
C PRO A 206 31.48 1.00 -22.67
N VAL A 207 30.29 1.51 -22.31
CA VAL A 207 29.12 1.67 -23.19
C VAL A 207 28.38 2.96 -22.79
N THR A 208 27.67 3.62 -23.72
CA THR A 208 26.90 4.84 -23.35
C THR A 208 25.65 4.49 -22.54
N VAL A 209 25.19 5.41 -21.69
CA VAL A 209 23.91 5.27 -20.95
C VAL A 209 22.74 4.95 -21.88
N SER A 210 22.62 5.67 -23.00
CA SER A 210 21.55 5.45 -23.97
C SER A 210 21.66 4.06 -24.62
N GLU A 211 22.86 3.65 -25.06
CA GLU A 211 23.06 2.33 -25.65
C GLU A 211 22.80 1.20 -24.65
N TYR A 212 23.17 1.37 -23.37
CA TYR A 212 22.86 0.43 -22.29
C TYR A 212 21.34 0.28 -22.11
N LEU A 213 20.64 1.40 -21.91
CA LEU A 213 19.19 1.45 -21.68
C LEU A 213 18.43 0.79 -22.83
N PHE A 214 18.71 1.18 -24.07
CA PHE A 214 18.00 0.64 -25.23
C PHE A 214 18.39 -0.82 -25.54
N LYS A 215 19.63 -1.25 -25.25
CA LYS A 215 19.98 -2.69 -25.30
C LYS A 215 19.15 -3.51 -24.31
N ARG A 216 18.99 -3.05 -23.06
CA ARG A 216 18.16 -3.76 -22.07
C ARG A 216 16.68 -3.81 -22.47
N LEU A 217 16.12 -2.73 -23.02
CA LEU A 217 14.77 -2.76 -23.57
C LEU A 217 14.62 -3.78 -24.72
N HIS A 218 15.61 -3.88 -25.62
CA HIS A 218 15.61 -4.89 -26.68
C HIS A 218 15.78 -6.32 -26.13
N GLU A 219 16.62 -6.50 -25.11
CA GLU A 219 16.85 -7.78 -24.43
C GLU A 219 15.56 -8.34 -23.82
N ILE A 220 14.82 -7.52 -23.05
CA ILE A 220 13.53 -7.90 -22.42
C ILE A 220 12.35 -8.00 -23.41
N GLY A 221 12.63 -7.97 -24.72
CA GLY A 221 11.68 -8.36 -25.78
C GLY A 221 10.95 -7.22 -26.50
N ILE A 222 11.15 -5.95 -26.10
CA ILE A 222 10.58 -4.78 -26.78
C ILE A 222 11.21 -4.64 -28.16
N ARG A 223 10.45 -4.23 -29.18
CA ARG A 223 10.95 -4.00 -30.55
C ARG A 223 10.60 -2.63 -31.12
N SER A 224 9.59 -1.96 -30.57
CA SER A 224 9.20 -0.60 -30.90
C SER A 224 9.01 0.23 -29.63
N ILE A 225 9.44 1.50 -29.67
CA ILE A 225 9.30 2.48 -28.59
C ILE A 225 8.26 3.53 -29.00
N HIS A 226 7.27 3.74 -28.14
CA HIS A 226 6.25 4.78 -28.31
C HIS A 226 6.75 6.11 -27.75
N GLY A 227 6.19 7.23 -28.22
CA GLY A 227 6.56 8.55 -27.70
C GLY A 227 6.66 9.64 -28.76
N LEU A 228 7.11 10.82 -28.30
CA LEU A 228 7.37 12.01 -29.12
C LEU A 228 8.79 12.56 -28.88
N PRO A 229 9.43 13.13 -29.93
CA PRO A 229 10.72 13.77 -29.80
C PRO A 229 10.61 15.15 -29.14
N GLY A 230 11.58 15.49 -28.30
CA GLY A 230 11.78 16.83 -27.76
C GLY A 230 13.27 17.06 -27.50
N ASP A 231 13.68 18.33 -27.39
CA ASP A 231 15.09 18.72 -27.32
C ASP A 231 15.88 17.99 -26.22
N PHE A 232 15.25 17.74 -25.06
CA PHE A 232 15.86 17.00 -23.96
C PHE A 232 15.97 15.47 -24.17
N ASN A 233 15.39 14.90 -25.23
CA ASN A 233 15.47 13.45 -25.52
C ASN A 233 16.13 13.07 -26.87
N LEU A 234 16.39 14.01 -27.79
CA LEU A 234 16.90 13.73 -29.14
C LEU A 234 18.19 12.87 -29.14
N VAL A 235 19.17 13.25 -28.32
CA VAL A 235 20.48 12.56 -28.22
C VAL A 235 20.32 11.10 -27.81
N ALA A 236 19.31 10.77 -26.99
CA ALA A 236 19.00 9.39 -26.65
C ALA A 236 18.27 8.67 -27.79
N LEU A 237 17.31 9.34 -28.45
CA LEU A 237 16.56 8.76 -29.58
C LEU A 237 17.46 8.30 -30.74
N ASP A 238 18.59 8.98 -30.98
CA ASP A 238 19.62 8.55 -31.95
C ASP A 238 20.18 7.14 -31.68
N TYR A 239 20.06 6.59 -30.46
CA TYR A 239 20.53 5.24 -30.12
C TYR A 239 19.47 4.15 -30.34
N VAL A 240 18.19 4.50 -30.47
CA VAL A 240 17.09 3.55 -30.71
C VAL A 240 17.34 2.66 -31.94
N PRO A 241 17.63 3.19 -33.15
CA PRO A 241 17.91 2.35 -34.31
C PRO A 241 19.27 1.63 -34.20
N LYS A 242 20.26 2.18 -33.48
CA LYS A 242 21.60 1.59 -33.33
C LYS A 242 21.57 0.24 -32.62
N VAL A 243 20.55 -0.01 -31.78
CA VAL A 243 20.37 -1.27 -31.02
C VAL A 243 19.27 -2.18 -31.60
N GLY A 244 18.74 -1.88 -32.78
CA GLY A 244 17.69 -2.68 -33.43
C GLY A 244 16.26 -2.41 -32.97
N LEU A 245 16.02 -1.37 -32.16
CA LEU A 245 14.67 -0.90 -31.82
C LEU A 245 14.13 0.06 -32.89
N ARG A 246 12.80 0.15 -32.98
CA ARG A 246 12.09 1.09 -33.86
C ARG A 246 11.49 2.24 -33.06
N TRP A 247 11.55 3.44 -33.63
CA TRP A 247 10.77 4.57 -33.16
C TRP A 247 9.38 4.56 -33.80
N VAL A 248 8.32 4.57 -32.99
CA VAL A 248 6.93 4.61 -33.51
C VAL A 248 6.59 6.03 -33.99
N GLY A 249 6.89 7.04 -33.17
CA GLY A 249 6.52 8.44 -33.40
C GLY A 249 5.00 8.61 -33.46
N SER A 250 4.38 8.58 -32.28
CA SER A 250 2.93 8.81 -32.08
C SER A 250 2.56 10.29 -32.22
N VAL A 251 1.27 10.62 -32.25
CA VAL A 251 0.80 11.99 -32.59
C VAL A 251 0.73 12.92 -31.37
N ASN A 252 0.50 12.38 -30.17
CA ASN A 252 0.69 13.07 -28.89
C ASN A 252 1.08 12.07 -27.78
N GLU A 253 1.59 12.55 -26.64
CA GLU A 253 2.12 11.69 -25.58
C GLU A 253 1.04 10.90 -24.82
N LEU A 254 -0.21 11.38 -24.80
CA LEU A 254 -1.35 10.64 -24.22
C LEU A 254 -1.65 9.38 -25.04
N ASN A 255 -1.79 9.55 -26.36
CA ASN A 255 -1.96 8.45 -27.30
C ASN A 255 -0.75 7.51 -27.29
N ALA A 256 0.46 8.05 -27.16
CA ALA A 256 1.68 7.27 -27.04
C ALA A 256 1.68 6.39 -25.77
N ALA A 257 1.20 6.91 -24.64
CA ALA A 257 1.07 6.15 -23.39
C ALA A 257 -0.02 5.07 -23.49
N TYR A 258 -1.17 5.36 -24.10
CA TYR A 258 -2.20 4.36 -24.39
C TYR A 258 -1.71 3.26 -25.36
N ALA A 259 -0.91 3.62 -26.36
CA ALA A 259 -0.30 2.66 -27.27
C ALA A 259 0.80 1.84 -26.60
N ALA A 260 1.57 2.42 -25.68
CA ALA A 260 2.51 1.68 -24.84
C ALA A 260 1.77 0.66 -23.93
N ASP A 261 0.64 1.04 -23.32
CA ASP A 261 -0.22 0.12 -22.56
C ASP A 261 -0.74 -1.04 -23.45
N GLY A 262 -1.32 -0.74 -24.61
CA GLY A 262 -1.80 -1.76 -25.55
C GLY A 262 -0.71 -2.68 -26.10
N TYR A 263 0.49 -2.15 -26.35
CA TYR A 263 1.66 -2.94 -26.72
C TYR A 263 2.08 -3.89 -25.59
N ALA A 264 2.18 -3.40 -24.36
CA ALA A 264 2.55 -4.19 -23.20
C ALA A 264 1.55 -5.33 -22.91
N ARG A 265 0.24 -5.10 -23.09
CA ARG A 265 -0.79 -6.16 -22.96
C ARG A 265 -0.60 -7.34 -23.95
N LEU A 266 0.09 -7.13 -25.07
CA LEU A 266 0.36 -8.18 -26.08
C LEU A 266 1.80 -8.71 -26.04
N LYS A 267 2.78 -7.85 -25.74
CA LYS A 267 4.22 -8.16 -25.75
C LYS A 267 4.81 -8.46 -24.37
N GLY A 268 4.03 -8.27 -23.29
CA GLY A 268 4.42 -8.50 -21.91
C GLY A 268 5.09 -7.31 -21.22
N ILE A 269 5.63 -6.34 -21.98
CA ILE A 269 6.20 -5.06 -21.53
C ILE A 269 6.35 -4.09 -22.71
N SER A 270 6.42 -2.78 -22.44
CA SER A 270 6.64 -1.74 -23.45
C SER A 270 7.50 -0.58 -22.91
N ALA A 271 7.88 0.35 -23.79
CA ALA A 271 8.57 1.58 -23.43
C ALA A 271 7.94 2.81 -24.10
N LEU A 272 7.91 3.90 -23.34
CA LEU A 272 7.40 5.21 -23.70
C LEU A 272 8.52 6.24 -23.47
N VAL A 273 8.87 7.05 -24.48
CA VAL A 273 9.83 8.16 -24.33
C VAL A 273 9.11 9.50 -24.52
N THR A 274 9.22 10.40 -23.53
CA THR A 274 8.69 11.77 -23.63
C THR A 274 9.79 12.80 -23.38
N THR A 275 9.47 14.07 -23.60
CA THR A 275 10.29 15.20 -23.11
C THR A 275 9.82 15.66 -21.73
N PHE A 276 10.70 16.34 -21.01
CA PHE A 276 10.47 16.90 -19.68
C PHE A 276 9.28 17.89 -19.64
N GLY A 277 8.55 17.88 -18.53
CA GLY A 277 7.40 18.74 -18.29
C GLY A 277 6.22 18.48 -19.23
N VAL A 278 6.24 19.08 -20.42
CA VAL A 278 5.07 19.08 -21.33
C VAL A 278 4.70 17.69 -21.83
N GLY A 279 5.69 16.83 -22.12
CA GLY A 279 5.44 15.49 -22.64
C GLY A 279 5.04 14.51 -21.54
N GLU A 280 5.77 14.49 -20.43
CA GLU A 280 5.48 13.58 -19.31
C GLU A 280 4.12 13.88 -18.64
N LEU A 281 3.73 15.16 -18.51
CA LEU A 281 2.40 15.53 -18.00
C LEU A 281 1.28 15.22 -18.99
N SER A 282 1.55 15.22 -20.30
CA SER A 282 0.57 14.80 -21.31
C SER A 282 0.39 13.28 -21.32
N ALA A 283 1.45 12.51 -21.05
CA ALA A 283 1.39 11.05 -20.89
C ALA A 283 0.71 10.59 -19.58
N ILE A 284 0.63 11.45 -18.55
CA ILE A 284 0.39 11.05 -17.15
C ILE A 284 -0.88 10.22 -16.95
N ASN A 285 -1.95 10.52 -17.70
CA ASN A 285 -3.23 9.78 -17.64
C ASN A 285 -3.08 8.34 -18.19
N GLY A 286 -2.33 8.14 -19.28
CA GLY A 286 -2.06 6.81 -19.82
C GLY A 286 -1.16 5.98 -18.90
N VAL A 287 -0.18 6.62 -18.25
CA VAL A 287 0.69 5.96 -17.24
C VAL A 287 -0.12 5.60 -15.99
N ALA A 288 -1.00 6.48 -15.50
CA ALA A 288 -1.90 6.20 -14.39
C ALA A 288 -2.89 5.06 -14.70
N GLY A 289 -3.38 4.98 -15.93
CA GLY A 289 -4.16 3.85 -16.42
C GLY A 289 -3.39 2.53 -16.41
N ALA A 290 -2.16 2.52 -16.94
CA ALA A 290 -1.28 1.35 -16.90
C ALA A 290 -0.95 0.91 -15.46
N PHE A 291 -0.70 1.85 -14.54
CA PHE A 291 -0.48 1.57 -13.11
C PHE A 291 -1.71 0.96 -12.44
N SER A 292 -2.91 1.46 -12.78
CA SER A 292 -4.18 0.94 -12.25
C SER A 292 -4.48 -0.46 -12.78
N GLU A 293 -4.32 -0.67 -14.08
CA GLU A 293 -4.63 -1.92 -14.80
C GLU A 293 -3.57 -3.02 -14.66
N HIS A 294 -2.52 -2.80 -13.87
CA HIS A 294 -1.32 -3.65 -13.78
C HIS A 294 -0.70 -3.95 -15.16
N VAL A 295 -0.27 -2.90 -15.86
CA VAL A 295 0.42 -3.00 -17.15
C VAL A 295 1.86 -2.45 -17.02
N PRO A 296 2.89 -3.24 -17.40
CA PRO A 296 4.29 -2.83 -17.29
C PRO A 296 4.70 -1.92 -18.46
N VAL A 297 4.91 -0.63 -18.15
CA VAL A 297 5.31 0.42 -19.10
C VAL A 297 6.53 1.16 -18.57
N VAL A 298 7.65 1.12 -19.30
CA VAL A 298 8.86 1.86 -18.96
C VAL A 298 8.74 3.29 -19.49
N HIS A 299 8.44 4.26 -18.63
CA HIS A 299 8.34 5.68 -19.00
C HIS A 299 9.70 6.37 -18.82
N ILE A 300 10.35 6.68 -19.94
CA ILE A 300 11.63 7.38 -20.00
C ILE A 300 11.37 8.85 -20.30
N VAL A 301 11.92 9.74 -19.48
CA VAL A 301 11.85 11.19 -19.67
C VAL A 301 13.24 11.74 -19.91
N GLY A 302 13.50 12.19 -21.14
CA GLY A 302 14.69 12.99 -21.42
C GLY A 302 14.56 14.36 -20.77
N CYS A 303 15.53 14.76 -19.95
CA CYS A 303 15.44 15.93 -19.08
C CYS A 303 16.67 16.86 -19.13
N PRO A 304 16.56 18.10 -18.63
CA PRO A 304 17.65 19.06 -18.60
C PRO A 304 18.92 18.54 -17.94
N SER A 305 20.08 19.08 -18.33
CA SER A 305 21.38 18.60 -17.83
C SER A 305 21.50 18.65 -16.30
N THR A 306 22.27 17.74 -15.71
CA THR A 306 22.51 17.71 -14.24
C THR A 306 23.06 19.05 -13.71
N ILE A 307 23.86 19.74 -14.54
CA ILE A 307 24.39 21.07 -14.25
C ILE A 307 23.27 22.12 -14.23
N SER A 308 22.38 22.11 -15.23
CA SER A 308 21.23 23.02 -15.30
C SER A 308 20.26 22.82 -14.14
N GLN A 309 19.99 21.56 -13.78
CA GLN A 309 19.15 21.21 -12.64
C GLN A 309 19.75 21.71 -11.33
N ARG A 310 21.03 21.37 -11.05
CA ARG A 310 21.74 21.77 -9.82
C ARG A 310 21.86 23.29 -9.67
N ASN A 311 21.98 24.00 -10.79
CA ASN A 311 22.09 25.46 -10.81
C ASN A 311 20.72 26.18 -10.75
N GLY A 312 19.59 25.45 -10.69
CA GLY A 312 18.24 26.04 -10.61
C GLY A 312 17.86 26.88 -11.83
N MET A 313 18.37 26.55 -13.02
CA MET A 313 18.20 27.39 -14.22
C MET A 313 16.73 27.52 -14.64
N LEU A 314 16.32 28.72 -15.05
CA LEU A 314 14.99 28.94 -15.62
C LEU A 314 14.98 28.52 -17.09
N LEU A 315 14.57 27.28 -17.35
CA LEU A 315 14.45 26.70 -18.69
C LEU A 315 13.00 26.60 -19.15
N HIS A 316 12.79 26.46 -20.45
CA HIS A 316 11.51 26.05 -21.02
C HIS A 316 11.12 24.65 -20.51
N HIS A 317 9.81 24.37 -20.55
CA HIS A 317 9.19 23.18 -19.95
C HIS A 317 9.39 23.01 -18.42
N THR A 318 9.91 24.01 -17.70
CA THR A 318 9.87 24.09 -16.23
C THR A 318 8.66 24.90 -15.74
N LEU A 319 8.38 24.87 -14.43
CA LEU A 319 7.42 25.78 -13.78
C LEU A 319 8.00 27.19 -13.50
N GLY A 320 9.18 27.54 -14.03
CA GLY A 320 9.81 28.85 -13.82
C GLY A 320 10.28 29.11 -12.38
N ASN A 321 10.33 28.08 -11.53
CA ASN A 321 10.64 28.15 -10.10
C ASN A 321 12.03 27.56 -9.72
N GLY A 322 12.75 26.97 -10.68
CA GLY A 322 14.05 26.32 -10.46
C GLY A 322 13.99 24.90 -9.86
N ASP A 323 12.80 24.34 -9.58
CA ASP A 323 12.67 22.93 -9.17
C ASP A 323 12.42 22.01 -10.37
N PHE A 324 13.35 21.09 -10.59
CA PHE A 324 13.28 20.07 -11.64
C PHE A 324 12.72 18.73 -11.15
N ASN A 325 12.44 18.58 -9.84
CA ASN A 325 11.93 17.36 -9.26
C ASN A 325 10.40 17.24 -9.35
N VAL A 326 9.69 18.37 -9.51
CA VAL A 326 8.22 18.43 -9.41
C VAL A 326 7.48 17.38 -10.25
N PHE A 327 7.86 17.17 -11.52
CA PHE A 327 7.19 16.19 -12.38
C PHE A 327 7.54 14.74 -12.01
N ALA A 328 8.80 14.44 -11.71
CA ALA A 328 9.21 13.14 -11.18
C ALA A 328 8.53 12.83 -9.82
N ASN A 329 8.25 13.84 -9.00
CA ASN A 329 7.51 13.69 -7.75
C ASN A 329 6.02 13.40 -8.02
N MET A 330 5.42 13.94 -9.08
CA MET A 330 4.06 13.57 -9.53
C MET A 330 4.02 12.13 -10.04
N SER A 331 4.94 11.76 -10.92
CA SER A 331 5.05 10.40 -11.49
C SER A 331 5.30 9.31 -10.44
N SER A 332 5.90 9.66 -9.30
CA SER A 332 6.12 8.73 -8.16
C SER A 332 4.84 8.12 -7.59
N GLN A 333 3.68 8.76 -7.78
CA GLN A 333 2.40 8.25 -7.27
C GLN A 333 1.75 7.21 -8.20
N ILE A 334 2.29 7.04 -9.40
CA ILE A 334 1.78 6.15 -10.47
C ILE A 334 2.89 5.28 -11.10
N SER A 335 4.02 5.16 -10.41
CA SER A 335 5.16 4.33 -10.80
C SER A 335 5.53 3.40 -9.65
N CYS A 336 5.93 2.15 -9.93
CA CYS A 336 6.36 1.22 -8.88
C CYS A 336 7.85 1.34 -8.52
N GLU A 337 8.65 1.98 -9.38
CA GLU A 337 10.07 2.30 -9.17
C GLU A 337 10.48 3.57 -9.95
N MET A 338 11.52 4.28 -9.48
CA MET A 338 11.93 5.63 -9.92
C MET A 338 13.45 5.76 -10.14
N ALA A 339 13.95 5.44 -11.33
CA ALA A 339 15.36 5.64 -11.68
C ALA A 339 15.66 7.13 -12.00
N ARG A 340 16.78 7.65 -11.47
CA ARG A 340 17.23 9.04 -11.69
C ARG A 340 18.70 9.02 -12.09
N LEU A 341 18.96 9.00 -13.41
CA LEU A 341 20.23 8.64 -14.02
C LEU A 341 21.30 9.74 -13.95
N ASN A 342 21.57 10.22 -12.73
CA ASN A 342 22.44 11.36 -12.42
C ASN A 342 23.88 10.97 -12.05
N ASN A 343 24.13 9.71 -11.66
CA ASN A 343 25.46 9.22 -11.26
C ASN A 343 25.89 8.03 -12.15
N PRO A 344 26.86 8.18 -13.08
CA PRO A 344 27.33 7.11 -13.95
C PRO A 344 27.81 5.82 -13.25
N LEU A 345 28.14 5.87 -11.96
CA LEU A 345 28.51 4.67 -11.19
C LEU A 345 27.32 3.78 -10.80
N GLU A 346 26.09 4.33 -10.84
CA GLU A 346 24.85 3.65 -10.41
C GLU A 346 23.89 3.38 -11.57
N ILE A 347 24.05 4.06 -12.71
CA ILE A 347 23.08 4.04 -13.82
C ILE A 347 22.78 2.62 -14.34
N ALA A 348 23.78 1.75 -14.46
CA ALA A 348 23.57 0.39 -14.96
C ALA A 348 22.68 -0.43 -14.00
N ASP A 349 22.90 -0.28 -12.70
CA ASP A 349 22.14 -0.92 -11.63
C ASP A 349 20.71 -0.36 -11.57
N GLN A 350 20.56 0.99 -11.57
CA GLN A 350 19.24 1.65 -11.58
C GLN A 350 18.38 1.28 -12.81
N ILE A 351 19.00 1.03 -13.98
CA ILE A 351 18.30 0.58 -15.18
C ILE A 351 17.88 -0.89 -15.02
N ASP A 352 18.79 -1.78 -14.64
CA ASP A 352 18.49 -3.21 -14.46
C ASP A 352 17.35 -3.42 -13.44
N ASP A 353 17.42 -2.72 -12.31
CA ASP A 353 16.44 -2.84 -11.22
C ASP A 353 15.08 -2.25 -11.60
N ALA A 354 15.03 -1.08 -12.24
CA ALA A 354 13.76 -0.49 -12.68
C ALA A 354 13.07 -1.36 -13.76
N LEU A 355 13.83 -1.96 -14.68
CA LEU A 355 13.28 -2.86 -15.69
C LEU A 355 12.80 -4.19 -15.07
N ARG A 356 13.50 -4.71 -14.06
CA ARG A 356 13.07 -5.87 -13.27
C ARG A 356 11.75 -5.60 -12.53
N GLU A 357 11.67 -4.50 -11.78
CA GLU A 357 10.48 -4.20 -10.96
C GLU A 357 9.26 -3.83 -11.80
N CYS A 358 9.46 -3.20 -12.97
CA CYS A 358 8.42 -2.99 -13.98
C CYS A 358 7.76 -4.34 -14.36
N TRP A 359 8.58 -5.32 -14.75
CA TRP A 359 8.12 -6.64 -15.17
C TRP A 359 7.48 -7.45 -14.02
N ILE A 360 8.15 -7.53 -12.87
CA ILE A 360 7.72 -8.38 -11.74
C ILE A 360 6.44 -7.84 -11.10
N ARG A 361 6.36 -6.54 -10.80
CA ARG A 361 5.15 -5.94 -10.22
C ARG A 361 4.05 -5.72 -11.26
N SER A 362 4.36 -5.90 -12.54
CA SER A 362 3.49 -5.66 -13.70
C SER A 362 2.90 -4.24 -13.66
N ARG A 363 3.75 -3.23 -13.49
CA ARG A 363 3.36 -1.82 -13.29
C ARG A 363 4.38 -0.86 -13.93
N PRO A 364 4.00 0.40 -14.24
CA PRO A 364 4.93 1.36 -14.83
C PRO A 364 6.10 1.73 -13.92
N VAL A 365 7.21 2.11 -14.54
CA VAL A 365 8.39 2.69 -13.87
C VAL A 365 8.82 3.96 -14.60
N TYR A 366 9.43 4.89 -13.88
CA TYR A 366 9.86 6.17 -14.41
C TYR A 366 11.40 6.25 -14.43
N ILE A 367 11.98 6.62 -15.57
CA ILE A 367 13.42 6.74 -15.78
C ILE A 367 13.74 8.17 -16.24
N MET A 368 14.33 8.96 -15.34
CA MET A 368 14.78 10.33 -15.62
C MET A 368 16.19 10.31 -16.24
N LEU A 369 16.33 10.77 -17.49
CA LEU A 369 17.58 10.73 -18.26
C LEU A 369 18.07 12.15 -18.61
N PRO A 370 19.07 12.70 -17.90
CA PRO A 370 19.66 14.00 -18.23
C PRO A 370 20.40 14.00 -19.58
N THR A 371 20.28 15.09 -20.34
CA THR A 371 20.97 15.24 -21.64
C THR A 371 22.49 15.08 -21.57
N ASP A 372 23.12 15.55 -20.48
CA ASP A 372 24.57 15.39 -20.25
C ASP A 372 24.97 13.99 -19.76
N MET A 373 23.99 13.12 -19.46
CA MET A 373 24.22 11.73 -19.05
C MET A 373 24.01 10.75 -20.21
N ALA A 374 23.18 11.08 -21.21
CA ALA A 374 22.84 10.22 -22.35
C ALA A 374 24.02 9.56 -23.07
N GLU A 375 25.17 10.24 -23.17
CA GLU A 375 26.40 9.75 -23.81
C GLU A 375 27.56 9.44 -22.84
N LYS A 376 27.32 9.49 -21.53
CA LYS A 376 28.35 9.10 -20.54
C LYS A 376 28.62 7.60 -20.64
N GLN A 377 29.89 7.25 -20.45
CA GLN A 377 30.33 5.86 -20.41
C GLN A 377 30.02 5.26 -19.03
N VAL A 378 29.39 4.08 -19.03
CA VAL A 378 29.08 3.25 -17.86
C VAL A 378 29.61 1.83 -18.06
N GLU A 379 29.55 0.99 -17.02
CA GLU A 379 30.04 -0.39 -17.11
C GLU A 379 29.04 -1.31 -17.83
N GLY A 380 29.41 -1.75 -19.02
CA GLY A 380 28.63 -2.64 -19.88
C GLY A 380 28.75 -4.13 -19.54
N ALA A 381 29.62 -4.55 -18.62
CA ALA A 381 29.77 -5.96 -18.24
C ALA A 381 28.47 -6.63 -17.74
N ARG A 382 27.52 -5.85 -17.21
CA ARG A 382 26.15 -6.33 -16.88
C ARG A 382 25.40 -6.86 -18.12
N LEU A 383 25.67 -6.35 -19.33
CA LEU A 383 25.06 -6.76 -20.59
C LEU A 383 25.53 -8.15 -21.08
N ASP A 384 26.57 -8.74 -20.46
CA ASP A 384 26.99 -10.12 -20.75
C ASP A 384 26.00 -11.18 -20.25
N LYS A 385 25.03 -10.78 -19.41
CA LYS A 385 24.00 -11.64 -18.81
C LYS A 385 22.64 -10.96 -18.94
N PRO A 386 21.58 -11.67 -19.37
CA PRO A 386 20.23 -11.10 -19.37
C PRO A 386 19.80 -10.65 -17.98
N ILE A 387 18.95 -9.63 -17.90
CA ILE A 387 18.23 -9.27 -16.66
C ILE A 387 17.44 -10.50 -16.21
N ASP A 388 17.59 -10.87 -14.93
CA ASP A 388 16.76 -11.88 -14.32
C ASP A 388 15.35 -11.32 -14.06
N LEU A 389 14.40 -11.79 -14.88
CA LEU A 389 12.98 -11.43 -14.83
C LEU A 389 12.12 -12.49 -14.09
N SER A 390 12.75 -13.39 -13.33
CA SER A 390 12.01 -14.34 -12.49
C SER A 390 11.34 -13.65 -11.30
N GLU A 391 10.12 -14.10 -10.99
CA GLU A 391 9.43 -13.76 -9.75
C GLU A 391 10.16 -14.42 -8.57
N PRO A 392 10.33 -13.73 -7.42
CA PRO A 392 10.96 -14.32 -6.25
C PRO A 392 10.28 -15.61 -5.80
N GLU A 393 11.05 -16.60 -5.36
CA GLU A 393 10.48 -17.83 -4.80
C GLU A 393 9.77 -17.56 -3.47
N ASN A 394 8.63 -18.20 -3.27
CA ASN A 394 7.93 -18.18 -1.99
C ASN A 394 8.76 -18.90 -0.92
N GLU A 395 8.69 -18.40 0.32
CA GLU A 395 9.31 -19.08 1.46
C GLU A 395 8.68 -20.48 1.64
N PRO A 396 9.48 -21.58 1.62
CA PRO A 396 8.93 -22.92 1.37
C PRO A 396 7.97 -23.46 2.43
N GLU A 397 8.14 -23.12 3.71
CA GLU A 397 7.29 -23.64 4.79
C GLU A 397 5.94 -22.95 4.78
N ARG A 398 5.93 -21.61 4.64
CA ARG A 398 4.71 -20.81 4.47
C ARG A 398 3.96 -21.17 3.20
N GLU A 399 4.66 -21.41 2.09
CA GLU A 399 4.01 -21.87 0.85
C GLU A 399 3.38 -23.26 1.02
N ASN A 400 4.11 -24.23 1.58
CA ASN A 400 3.59 -25.58 1.82
C ASN A 400 2.37 -25.56 2.74
N TYR A 401 2.39 -24.73 3.79
CA TYR A 401 1.24 -24.54 4.69
C TYR A 401 0.02 -23.97 3.96
N VAL A 402 0.19 -22.93 3.13
CA VAL A 402 -0.91 -22.37 2.33
C VAL A 402 -1.48 -23.42 1.38
N VAL A 403 -0.63 -24.18 0.68
CA VAL A 403 -1.05 -25.28 -0.20
C VAL A 403 -1.84 -26.35 0.56
N ASP A 404 -1.39 -26.75 1.75
CA ASP A 404 -2.08 -27.74 2.58
C ASP A 404 -3.48 -27.28 3.01
N VAL A 405 -3.64 -25.99 3.35
CA VAL A 405 -4.94 -25.43 3.73
C VAL A 405 -5.85 -25.26 2.50
N VAL A 406 -5.31 -24.87 1.34
CA VAL A 406 -6.06 -24.81 0.07
C VAL A 406 -6.59 -26.20 -0.31
N LEU A 407 -5.72 -27.22 -0.32
CA LEU A 407 -6.08 -28.60 -0.63
C LEU A 407 -7.13 -29.14 0.35
N ARG A 408 -7.00 -28.85 1.66
CA ARG A 408 -7.98 -29.24 2.69
C ARG A 408 -9.38 -28.73 2.38
N TYR A 409 -9.53 -27.47 1.98
CA TYR A 409 -10.84 -26.93 1.61
C TYR A 409 -11.33 -27.47 0.25
N LEU A 410 -10.43 -27.64 -0.72
CA LEU A 410 -10.78 -28.13 -2.05
C LEU A 410 -11.23 -29.60 -2.06
N HIS A 411 -10.68 -30.43 -1.17
CA HIS A 411 -11.12 -31.81 -0.95
C HIS A 411 -12.40 -31.91 -0.08
N ALA A 412 -12.66 -30.94 0.79
CA ALA A 412 -13.92 -30.90 1.55
C ALA A 412 -15.12 -30.54 0.64
N SER A 413 -14.91 -29.58 -0.27
CA SER A 413 -15.93 -28.97 -1.14
C SER A 413 -16.71 -29.97 -2.01
N LYS A 414 -18.00 -29.64 -2.22
CA LYS A 414 -18.94 -30.31 -3.11
C LYS A 414 -19.28 -29.52 -4.37
N SER A 415 -19.06 -28.21 -4.38
CA SER A 415 -19.44 -27.31 -5.48
C SER A 415 -18.40 -26.23 -5.79
N ALA A 416 -17.11 -26.51 -5.59
CA ALA A 416 -16.00 -25.59 -5.89
C ALA A 416 -16.06 -25.03 -7.33
N VAL A 417 -15.83 -23.73 -7.47
CA VAL A 417 -15.66 -23.06 -8.78
C VAL A 417 -14.38 -22.24 -8.81
N ILE A 418 -13.82 -22.04 -10.00
CA ILE A 418 -12.68 -21.16 -10.26
C ILE A 418 -13.22 -19.87 -10.89
N LEU A 419 -12.73 -18.73 -10.40
CA LEU A 419 -13.11 -17.39 -10.86
C LEU A 419 -11.85 -16.62 -11.27
N LEU A 420 -11.67 -16.39 -12.57
CA LEU A 420 -10.49 -15.77 -13.16
C LEU A 420 -10.71 -14.28 -13.40
N ASP A 421 -9.75 -13.45 -13.02
CA ASP A 421 -9.84 -11.99 -13.09
C ASP A 421 -8.53 -11.36 -13.58
N ALA A 422 -8.51 -10.04 -13.75
CA ALA A 422 -7.46 -9.26 -14.42
C ALA A 422 -6.03 -9.74 -14.14
N CYS A 423 -5.65 -9.87 -12.87
CA CYS A 423 -4.27 -10.14 -12.48
C CYS A 423 -3.81 -11.57 -12.83
N ALA A 424 -4.70 -12.51 -13.13
CA ALA A 424 -4.31 -13.82 -13.66
C ALA A 424 -3.65 -13.69 -15.04
N ILE A 425 -4.15 -12.75 -15.85
CA ILE A 425 -3.57 -12.37 -17.14
C ILE A 425 -2.31 -11.51 -16.91
N ARG A 426 -2.44 -10.40 -16.15
CA ARG A 426 -1.37 -9.39 -16.02
C ARG A 426 -0.08 -9.93 -15.39
N HIS A 427 -0.19 -10.85 -14.42
CA HIS A 427 0.94 -11.53 -13.79
C HIS A 427 1.22 -12.90 -14.41
N ARG A 428 0.70 -13.17 -15.62
CA ARG A 428 1.15 -14.26 -16.49
C ARG A 428 1.04 -15.66 -15.84
N VAL A 429 -0.02 -15.93 -15.07
CA VAL A 429 -0.27 -17.24 -14.41
C VAL A 429 -1.30 -18.12 -15.16
N LEU A 430 -1.61 -17.76 -16.41
CA LEU A 430 -2.58 -18.50 -17.24
C LEU A 430 -2.16 -19.93 -17.58
N LYS A 431 -0.87 -20.29 -17.41
CA LYS A 431 -0.41 -21.67 -17.53
C LYS A 431 -0.86 -22.48 -16.32
N GLU A 432 -0.52 -22.02 -15.11
CA GLU A 432 -0.83 -22.66 -13.84
C GLU A 432 -2.34 -22.76 -13.61
N VAL A 433 -3.09 -21.73 -14.04
CA VAL A 433 -4.55 -21.77 -14.14
C VAL A 433 -5.04 -22.89 -15.07
N ARG A 434 -4.48 -23.01 -16.28
CA ARG A 434 -4.88 -24.05 -17.23
C ARG A 434 -4.55 -25.45 -16.71
N ASP A 435 -3.35 -25.65 -16.18
CA ASP A 435 -2.94 -26.94 -15.60
C ASP A 435 -3.88 -27.36 -14.44
N LEU A 436 -4.37 -26.40 -13.65
CA LEU A 436 -5.39 -26.63 -12.61
C LEU A 436 -6.76 -26.98 -13.19
N VAL A 437 -7.23 -26.25 -14.20
CA VAL A 437 -8.52 -26.50 -14.84
C VAL A 437 -8.52 -27.84 -15.56
N ASP A 438 -7.50 -28.13 -16.37
CA ASP A 438 -7.37 -29.36 -17.13
C ASP A 438 -7.31 -30.58 -16.18
N LYS A 439 -6.53 -30.49 -15.08
CA LYS A 439 -6.40 -31.58 -14.09
C LYS A 439 -7.63 -31.79 -13.21
N THR A 440 -8.41 -30.75 -12.91
CA THR A 440 -9.55 -30.84 -11.95
C THR A 440 -10.93 -30.83 -12.58
N GLN A 441 -11.06 -30.32 -13.81
CA GLN A 441 -12.32 -30.12 -14.55
C GLN A 441 -13.36 -29.26 -13.82
N LEU A 442 -12.97 -28.52 -12.77
CA LEU A 442 -13.86 -27.64 -12.00
C LEU A 442 -14.46 -26.53 -12.87
N PRO A 443 -15.74 -26.13 -12.66
CA PRO A 443 -16.34 -25.02 -13.39
C PRO A 443 -15.53 -23.73 -13.26
N VAL A 444 -15.34 -23.04 -14.38
CA VAL A 444 -14.51 -21.84 -14.51
C VAL A 444 -15.36 -20.69 -15.04
N PHE A 445 -15.26 -19.55 -14.37
CA PHE A 445 -15.89 -18.29 -14.75
C PHE A 445 -14.83 -17.21 -14.91
N VAL A 446 -15.11 -16.21 -15.74
CA VAL A 446 -14.26 -15.02 -15.89
C VAL A 446 -15.01 -13.80 -15.37
N THR A 447 -14.30 -12.82 -14.83
CA THR A 447 -14.83 -11.46 -14.67
C THR A 447 -14.81 -10.72 -16.02
N PRO A 448 -15.48 -9.56 -16.12
CA PRO A 448 -15.29 -8.64 -17.24
C PRO A 448 -13.81 -8.35 -17.59
N MET A 449 -12.96 -8.06 -16.60
CA MET A 449 -11.52 -7.82 -16.81
C MET A 449 -10.70 -9.10 -17.08
N GLY A 450 -11.23 -10.25 -16.69
CA GLY A 450 -10.66 -11.58 -16.93
C GLY A 450 -11.09 -12.23 -18.26
N LYS A 451 -11.97 -11.61 -19.05
CA LYS A 451 -12.45 -12.21 -20.31
C LYS A 451 -11.30 -12.44 -21.29
N GLY A 452 -11.15 -13.69 -21.74
CA GLY A 452 -9.99 -14.16 -22.52
C GLY A 452 -8.86 -14.80 -21.69
N ALA A 453 -8.98 -14.90 -20.36
CA ALA A 453 -8.04 -15.67 -19.52
C ALA A 453 -8.09 -17.19 -19.78
N ILE A 454 -9.22 -17.69 -20.29
CA ILE A 454 -9.46 -19.10 -20.63
C ILE A 454 -10.12 -19.21 -22.01
N ASN A 455 -9.97 -20.36 -22.65
CA ASN A 455 -10.71 -20.70 -23.88
C ASN A 455 -12.21 -20.87 -23.57
N GLU A 456 -13.08 -20.10 -24.24
CA GLU A 456 -14.53 -20.19 -24.01
C GLU A 456 -15.19 -21.42 -24.67
N ASP A 457 -14.43 -22.21 -25.44
CA ASP A 457 -14.79 -23.56 -25.88
C ASP A 457 -14.36 -24.67 -24.89
N HIS A 458 -13.74 -24.34 -23.76
CA HIS A 458 -13.36 -25.36 -22.77
C HIS A 458 -14.61 -25.93 -22.05
N PRO A 459 -14.79 -27.26 -21.90
CA PRO A 459 -16.01 -27.84 -21.32
C PRO A 459 -16.37 -27.35 -19.91
N SER A 460 -15.40 -26.93 -19.12
CA SER A 460 -15.64 -26.35 -17.79
C SER A 460 -15.95 -24.85 -17.78
N TYR A 461 -15.92 -24.14 -18.92
CA TYR A 461 -16.22 -22.69 -18.96
C TYR A 461 -17.72 -22.42 -18.83
N GLY A 462 -18.10 -21.63 -17.83
CA GLY A 462 -19.50 -21.33 -17.54
C GLY A 462 -19.99 -19.93 -17.93
N GLY A 463 -19.11 -18.97 -18.24
CA GLY A 463 -19.47 -17.62 -18.66
C GLY A 463 -18.81 -16.48 -17.88
N VAL A 464 -19.33 -15.26 -18.07
CA VAL A 464 -18.86 -14.02 -17.44
C VAL A 464 -19.66 -13.72 -16.17
N TYR A 465 -18.99 -13.63 -15.01
CA TYR A 465 -19.58 -13.33 -13.71
C TYR A 465 -19.23 -11.91 -13.23
N ALA A 466 -20.27 -11.08 -13.13
CA ALA A 466 -20.24 -9.67 -12.74
C ALA A 466 -21.37 -9.33 -11.75
N GLY A 467 -21.63 -10.20 -10.76
CA GLY A 467 -22.74 -10.03 -9.81
C GLY A 467 -24.10 -9.98 -10.53
N THR A 468 -24.92 -8.95 -10.28
CA THR A 468 -26.21 -8.76 -10.96
C THR A 468 -26.10 -8.39 -12.45
N GLY A 469 -24.90 -8.05 -12.95
CA GLY A 469 -24.64 -7.89 -14.38
C GLY A 469 -24.54 -9.22 -15.16
N SER A 470 -24.29 -10.33 -14.46
CA SER A 470 -24.16 -11.68 -15.05
C SER A 470 -25.47 -12.14 -15.72
N GLN A 471 -25.41 -13.26 -16.45
CA GLN A 471 -26.63 -14.03 -16.72
C GLN A 471 -27.09 -14.76 -15.44
N PRO A 472 -28.40 -15.02 -15.24
CA PRO A 472 -28.92 -15.57 -13.98
C PRO A 472 -28.28 -16.89 -13.56
N GLU A 473 -28.07 -17.80 -14.52
CA GLU A 473 -27.50 -19.13 -14.30
C GLU A 473 -26.02 -19.04 -13.90
N VAL A 474 -25.30 -18.03 -14.39
CA VAL A 474 -23.91 -17.75 -14.04
C VAL A 474 -23.81 -17.22 -12.61
N ALA A 475 -24.69 -16.26 -12.24
CA ALA A 475 -24.74 -15.74 -10.88
C ALA A 475 -25.12 -16.86 -9.88
N GLU A 476 -26.16 -17.64 -10.17
CA GLU A 476 -26.57 -18.78 -9.33
C GLU A 476 -25.43 -19.79 -9.17
N ARG A 477 -24.74 -20.18 -10.25
CA ARG A 477 -23.70 -21.21 -10.19
C ARG A 477 -22.44 -20.77 -9.43
N VAL A 478 -22.11 -19.47 -9.41
CA VAL A 478 -20.99 -18.92 -8.63
C VAL A 478 -21.37 -18.62 -7.18
N GLU A 479 -22.55 -18.02 -6.92
CA GLU A 479 -22.93 -17.60 -5.56
C GLU A 479 -23.41 -18.79 -4.69
N SER A 480 -23.97 -19.84 -5.30
CA SER A 480 -24.32 -21.09 -4.61
C SER A 480 -23.10 -21.92 -4.17
N ALA A 481 -21.96 -21.82 -4.88
CA ALA A 481 -20.74 -22.61 -4.65
C ALA A 481 -20.28 -22.60 -3.18
N ASP A 482 -19.87 -23.74 -2.63
CA ASP A 482 -19.38 -23.85 -1.25
C ASP A 482 -17.91 -23.43 -1.10
N LEU A 483 -17.18 -23.32 -2.22
CA LEU A 483 -15.82 -22.80 -2.33
C LEU A 483 -15.64 -22.04 -3.65
N VAL A 484 -14.99 -20.87 -3.61
CA VAL A 484 -14.59 -20.12 -4.81
C VAL A 484 -13.10 -19.86 -4.77
N LEU A 485 -12.38 -20.34 -5.79
CA LEU A 485 -10.97 -20.06 -6.02
C LEU A 485 -10.86 -18.82 -6.93
N SER A 486 -10.73 -17.64 -6.33
CA SER A 486 -10.67 -16.36 -7.06
C SER A 486 -9.23 -16.01 -7.38
N ILE A 487 -8.83 -16.10 -8.65
CA ILE A 487 -7.45 -15.97 -9.10
C ILE A 487 -7.24 -14.63 -9.81
N GLY A 488 -6.38 -13.80 -9.23
CA GLY A 488 -6.02 -12.48 -9.78
C GLY A 488 -7.08 -11.40 -9.57
N ALA A 489 -7.84 -11.47 -8.47
CA ALA A 489 -9.02 -10.64 -8.25
C ALA A 489 -8.75 -9.12 -8.19
N LEU A 490 -9.56 -8.33 -8.90
CA LEU A 490 -9.59 -6.88 -8.89
C LEU A 490 -11.06 -6.40 -8.87
N LYS A 491 -11.64 -6.36 -7.66
CA LYS A 491 -13.07 -6.18 -7.41
C LYS A 491 -13.51 -4.70 -7.49
N SER A 492 -13.35 -4.08 -8.66
CA SER A 492 -13.89 -2.73 -8.95
C SER A 492 -15.42 -2.73 -9.08
N ASP A 493 -16.03 -1.55 -9.08
CA ASP A 493 -17.46 -1.39 -9.28
C ASP A 493 -17.92 -1.92 -10.65
N PHE A 494 -17.34 -1.46 -11.76
CA PHE A 494 -17.73 -1.92 -13.11
C PHE A 494 -17.41 -3.41 -13.34
N ASN A 495 -16.31 -3.94 -12.78
CA ASN A 495 -15.97 -5.37 -12.84
C ASN A 495 -16.91 -6.25 -11.99
N THR A 496 -17.76 -5.65 -11.12
CA THR A 496 -18.71 -6.34 -10.24
C THR A 496 -20.14 -5.79 -10.31
N ALA A 497 -20.48 -5.07 -11.41
CA ALA A 497 -21.74 -4.34 -11.61
C ALA A 497 -22.20 -3.56 -10.36
N GLY A 498 -21.41 -2.56 -9.96
CA GLY A 498 -21.71 -1.65 -8.86
C GLY A 498 -21.56 -2.27 -7.46
N PHE A 499 -20.57 -3.15 -7.26
CA PHE A 499 -20.36 -3.93 -6.04
C PHE A 499 -21.50 -4.89 -5.69
N SER A 500 -22.21 -5.41 -6.70
CA SER A 500 -23.32 -6.34 -6.53
C SER A 500 -22.91 -7.78 -6.20
N TYR A 501 -21.61 -8.10 -6.23
CA TYR A 501 -21.00 -9.39 -5.87
C TYR A 501 -21.45 -9.91 -4.49
N ARG A 502 -22.01 -11.12 -4.40
CA ARG A 502 -22.42 -11.74 -3.12
C ARG A 502 -21.54 -12.91 -2.66
N MET A 503 -20.23 -12.76 -2.83
CA MET A 503 -19.26 -13.81 -2.46
C MET A 503 -18.85 -13.71 -0.97
N SER A 504 -19.23 -14.70 -0.16
CA SER A 504 -18.86 -14.75 1.26
C SER A 504 -17.38 -15.07 1.47
N LYS A 505 -16.71 -14.31 2.35
CA LYS A 505 -15.30 -14.57 2.74
C LYS A 505 -15.12 -15.86 3.55
N LEU A 506 -16.19 -16.54 3.99
CA LEU A 506 -16.12 -17.94 4.48
C LEU A 506 -15.98 -18.97 3.33
N LYS A 507 -16.36 -18.59 2.10
CA LYS A 507 -16.34 -19.43 0.91
C LYS A 507 -15.19 -19.08 -0.06
N SER A 508 -14.51 -17.94 0.06
CA SER A 508 -13.44 -17.56 -0.88
C SER A 508 -12.05 -18.03 -0.45
N ILE A 509 -11.24 -18.34 -1.47
CA ILE A 509 -9.78 -18.30 -1.43
C ILE A 509 -9.35 -17.36 -2.55
N ASP A 510 -8.72 -16.26 -2.19
CA ASP A 510 -8.31 -15.20 -3.11
C ASP A 510 -6.78 -15.28 -3.33
N PHE A 511 -6.36 -15.47 -4.58
CA PHE A 511 -4.97 -15.63 -4.97
C PHE A 511 -4.47 -14.37 -5.69
N HIS A 512 -3.41 -13.73 -5.17
CA HIS A 512 -2.83 -12.51 -5.72
C HIS A 512 -1.33 -12.70 -6.03
N SER A 513 -0.75 -11.74 -6.76
CA SER A 513 0.64 -11.80 -7.24
C SER A 513 1.70 -11.78 -6.13
N ASP A 514 1.37 -11.20 -4.98
CA ASP A 514 2.26 -10.96 -3.83
C ASP A 514 1.77 -11.62 -2.53
N HIS A 515 0.53 -12.09 -2.48
CA HIS A 515 -0.07 -12.72 -1.30
C HIS A 515 -1.21 -13.68 -1.67
N CYS A 516 -1.60 -14.52 -0.71
CA CYS A 516 -2.82 -15.32 -0.78
C CYS A 516 -3.72 -15.01 0.43
N ILE A 517 -5.04 -15.10 0.26
CA ILE A 517 -6.02 -15.00 1.33
C ILE A 517 -6.84 -16.28 1.35
N VAL A 518 -6.78 -17.04 2.44
CA VAL A 518 -7.61 -18.23 2.65
C VAL A 518 -8.67 -17.88 3.69
N ARG A 519 -9.91 -17.67 3.25
CA ARG A 519 -11.00 -17.14 4.07
C ARG A 519 -10.60 -15.83 4.76
N TYR A 520 -10.51 -15.79 6.09
CA TYR A 520 -10.08 -14.61 6.85
C TYR A 520 -8.58 -14.55 7.14
N SER A 521 -7.81 -15.59 6.80
CA SER A 521 -6.37 -15.64 7.01
C SER A 521 -5.62 -15.13 5.78
N GLU A 522 -4.72 -14.17 5.98
CA GLU A 522 -3.91 -13.56 4.94
C GLU A 522 -2.45 -14.02 5.05
N TYR A 523 -1.80 -14.23 3.91
CA TYR A 523 -0.43 -14.74 3.81
C TYR A 523 0.42 -13.81 2.92
N PRO A 524 0.92 -12.68 3.47
CA PRO A 524 1.73 -11.72 2.72
C PRO A 524 3.09 -12.32 2.30
N GLY A 525 3.54 -12.02 1.08
CA GLY A 525 4.77 -12.63 0.53
C GLY A 525 4.61 -14.12 0.19
N VAL A 526 3.39 -14.56 -0.15
CA VAL A 526 3.11 -15.89 -0.69
C VAL A 526 2.35 -15.72 -2.01
N ALA A 527 3.12 -15.56 -3.08
CA ALA A 527 2.66 -15.31 -4.45
C ALA A 527 1.88 -16.49 -5.04
N MET A 528 0.80 -16.19 -5.75
CA MET A 528 -0.11 -17.20 -6.31
C MET A 528 0.54 -18.23 -7.24
N ARG A 529 1.60 -17.88 -8.00
CA ARG A 529 2.19 -18.79 -8.99
C ARG A 529 2.66 -20.10 -8.37
N GLY A 530 3.47 -20.01 -7.32
CA GLY A 530 4.05 -21.18 -6.67
C GLY A 530 3.01 -22.02 -5.91
N VAL A 531 2.03 -21.35 -5.29
CA VAL A 531 0.88 -22.02 -4.64
C VAL A 531 0.04 -22.79 -5.66
N LEU A 532 -0.34 -22.16 -6.78
CA LEU A 532 -1.12 -22.82 -7.84
C LEU A 532 -0.37 -24.02 -8.42
N ARG A 533 0.93 -23.86 -8.71
CA ARG A 533 1.82 -24.96 -9.15
C ARG A 533 1.82 -26.13 -8.16
N LYS A 534 2.08 -25.87 -6.87
CA LYS A 534 2.09 -26.93 -5.84
C LYS A 534 0.72 -27.56 -5.56
N VAL A 535 -0.38 -26.80 -5.72
CA VAL A 535 -1.74 -27.36 -5.69
C VAL A 535 -1.93 -28.30 -6.88
N VAL A 536 -1.58 -27.89 -8.11
CA VAL A 536 -1.64 -28.75 -9.30
C VAL A 536 -0.81 -30.02 -9.12
N GLU A 537 0.40 -29.94 -8.57
CA GLU A 537 1.24 -31.11 -8.27
C GLU A 537 0.57 -32.05 -7.27
N ARG A 538 0.17 -31.54 -6.10
CA ARG A 538 -0.17 -32.34 -4.91
C ARG A 538 -1.65 -32.73 -4.79
N ILE A 539 -2.54 -32.22 -5.65
CA ILE A 539 -3.98 -32.48 -5.57
C ILE A 539 -4.38 -33.94 -5.85
N ASP A 540 -5.04 -34.54 -4.86
CA ASP A 540 -5.62 -35.89 -4.95
C ASP A 540 -7.02 -35.85 -5.58
N LEU A 541 -7.11 -36.31 -6.84
CA LEU A 541 -8.34 -36.34 -7.60
C LEU A 541 -9.39 -37.33 -7.05
N SER A 542 -8.99 -38.35 -6.28
CA SER A 542 -9.93 -39.31 -5.68
C SER A 542 -10.80 -38.67 -4.57
N LYS A 543 -10.33 -37.55 -4.02
CA LYS A 543 -11.01 -36.77 -2.98
C LYS A 543 -11.82 -35.59 -3.53
N LEU A 544 -11.78 -35.33 -4.85
CA LEU A 544 -12.57 -34.26 -5.46
C LEU A 544 -13.99 -34.72 -5.77
N THR A 545 -14.97 -33.88 -5.44
CA THR A 545 -16.36 -34.12 -5.82
C THR A 545 -16.51 -33.85 -7.31
N ARG A 546 -16.79 -34.89 -8.10
CA ARG A 546 -17.07 -34.74 -9.54
C ARG A 546 -18.35 -33.91 -9.72
N GLN A 547 -18.21 -32.77 -10.39
CA GLN A 547 -19.33 -31.90 -10.73
C GLN A 547 -19.79 -32.12 -12.18
N ALA A 548 -21.03 -31.71 -12.47
CA ALA A 548 -21.45 -31.51 -13.85
C ALA A 548 -20.70 -30.29 -14.45
N PRO A 549 -20.30 -30.35 -15.74
CA PRO A 549 -19.90 -29.16 -16.48
C PRO A 549 -21.00 -28.09 -16.38
N PRO A 550 -20.65 -26.79 -16.32
CA PRO A 550 -21.65 -25.74 -16.47
C PRO A 550 -22.31 -25.83 -17.85
N LEU A 551 -23.56 -25.41 -17.96
CA LEU A 551 -24.14 -25.09 -19.26
C LEU A 551 -23.41 -23.84 -19.76
N ALA A 552 -22.77 -23.92 -20.93
CA ALA A 552 -22.07 -22.79 -21.52
C ALA A 552 -23.08 -21.71 -21.92
N VAL A 553 -23.21 -20.66 -21.10
CA VAL A 553 -24.22 -19.61 -21.29
C VAL A 553 -23.78 -18.65 -22.40
N HIS A 554 -24.10 -19.01 -23.63
CA HIS A 554 -23.96 -18.14 -24.81
C HIS A 554 -25.32 -17.54 -25.15
N THR A 555 -25.45 -16.22 -25.08
CA THR A 555 -26.63 -15.50 -25.56
C THR A 555 -26.73 -15.68 -27.09
N PRO A 556 -27.80 -16.27 -27.65
CA PRO A 556 -27.99 -16.29 -29.10
C PRO A 556 -28.36 -14.89 -29.62
N PRO A 557 -28.02 -14.52 -30.87
CA PRO A 557 -28.47 -13.26 -31.46
C PRO A 557 -29.98 -13.11 -31.40
N ALA A 558 -30.45 -11.92 -31.02
CA ALA A 558 -31.88 -11.65 -30.83
C ALA A 558 -32.70 -11.99 -32.09
N ARG A 559 -33.76 -12.80 -31.91
CA ARG A 559 -34.68 -13.21 -32.98
C ARG A 559 -35.77 -12.15 -33.25
N ASP A 560 -35.31 -10.92 -33.44
CA ASP A 560 -36.10 -9.86 -34.06
C ASP A 560 -36.07 -10.03 -35.60
N TYR A 561 -37.00 -9.40 -36.31
CA TYR A 561 -37.00 -9.22 -37.76
C TYR A 561 -36.78 -7.76 -38.18
N SER A 562 -36.55 -6.85 -37.22
CA SER A 562 -36.16 -5.47 -37.49
C SER A 562 -34.85 -5.37 -38.28
N GLU A 563 -34.79 -4.41 -39.20
CA GLU A 563 -33.58 -3.97 -39.88
C GLU A 563 -32.72 -3.04 -39.01
N THR A 564 -33.22 -2.55 -37.88
CA THR A 564 -32.42 -1.74 -36.94
C THR A 564 -31.33 -2.60 -36.31
N ILE A 565 -30.09 -2.10 -36.33
CA ILE A 565 -28.98 -2.73 -35.62
C ILE A 565 -29.09 -2.39 -34.14
N THR A 566 -29.40 -3.39 -33.31
CA THR A 566 -29.45 -3.27 -31.85
C THR A 566 -28.22 -3.88 -31.20
N GLN A 567 -27.85 -3.37 -30.03
CA GLN A 567 -26.75 -3.86 -29.19
C GLN A 567 -26.96 -5.36 -28.86
N ALA A 568 -28.20 -5.73 -28.47
CA ALA A 568 -28.59 -7.09 -28.14
C ALA A 568 -28.60 -8.07 -29.33
N TYR A 569 -28.62 -7.57 -30.57
CA TYR A 569 -28.33 -8.39 -31.75
C TYR A 569 -26.82 -8.47 -32.01
N PHE A 570 -26.14 -7.33 -31.97
CA PHE A 570 -24.78 -7.15 -32.42
C PHE A 570 -23.76 -7.98 -31.62
N TRP A 571 -23.77 -7.93 -30.29
CA TRP A 571 -22.70 -8.55 -29.50
C TRP A 571 -22.66 -10.09 -29.57
N PRO A 572 -23.80 -10.81 -29.50
CA PRO A 572 -23.83 -12.23 -29.88
C PRO A 572 -23.28 -12.48 -31.29
N ARG A 573 -23.74 -11.70 -32.28
CA ARG A 573 -23.40 -11.88 -33.71
C ARG A 573 -21.93 -11.58 -34.04
N VAL A 574 -21.27 -10.72 -33.26
CA VAL A 574 -19.81 -10.51 -33.33
C VAL A 574 -19.05 -11.80 -33.02
N GLY A 575 -19.58 -12.68 -32.18
CA GLY A 575 -18.95 -13.98 -31.87
C GLY A 575 -18.76 -14.86 -33.12
N ASP A 576 -19.72 -14.84 -34.04
CA ASP A 576 -19.67 -15.54 -35.32
C ASP A 576 -18.80 -14.84 -36.39
N TYR A 577 -18.35 -13.60 -36.13
CA TYR A 577 -17.41 -12.84 -36.99
C TYR A 577 -15.96 -12.95 -36.50
N LEU A 578 -15.76 -13.09 -35.19
CA LEU A 578 -14.44 -13.31 -34.61
C LEU A 578 -13.83 -14.63 -35.09
N LYS A 579 -12.50 -14.69 -35.09
CA LYS A 579 -11.69 -15.84 -35.50
C LYS A 579 -10.76 -16.27 -34.39
N GLU A 580 -10.28 -17.51 -34.45
CA GLU A 580 -9.22 -17.95 -33.54
C GLU A 580 -8.03 -16.99 -33.58
N ASN A 581 -7.52 -16.63 -32.41
CA ASN A 581 -6.39 -15.72 -32.24
C ASN A 581 -6.61 -14.27 -32.71
N ASP A 582 -7.84 -13.78 -32.91
CA ASP A 582 -8.07 -12.32 -33.01
C ASP A 582 -7.57 -11.58 -31.75
N ILE A 583 -7.31 -10.28 -31.89
CA ILE A 583 -7.10 -9.35 -30.77
C ILE A 583 -8.33 -8.45 -30.72
N VAL A 584 -9.05 -8.44 -29.61
CA VAL A 584 -10.33 -7.70 -29.47
C VAL A 584 -10.15 -6.59 -28.45
N VAL A 585 -10.22 -5.34 -28.93
CA VAL A 585 -10.09 -4.11 -28.14
C VAL A 585 -11.46 -3.48 -27.97
N THR A 586 -11.86 -3.17 -26.73
CA THR A 586 -13.16 -2.56 -26.44
C THR A 586 -13.03 -1.30 -25.60
N GLU A 587 -13.78 -0.27 -25.98
CA GLU A 587 -13.79 1.02 -25.28
C GLU A 587 -14.80 1.07 -24.12
N THR A 588 -14.52 1.94 -23.15
CA THR A 588 -15.45 2.33 -22.10
C THR A 588 -16.71 2.96 -22.71
N GLY A 589 -17.87 2.44 -22.31
CA GLY A 589 -19.15 2.71 -22.96
C GLY A 589 -19.89 1.42 -23.29
N THR A 590 -20.73 1.46 -24.33
CA THR A 590 -21.51 0.29 -24.79
C THR A 590 -20.62 -0.91 -25.18
N SER A 591 -19.43 -0.68 -25.75
CA SER A 591 -18.50 -1.73 -26.15
C SER A 591 -18.01 -2.59 -24.97
N ASN A 592 -17.53 -1.97 -23.89
CA ASN A 592 -17.00 -2.68 -22.72
C ASN A 592 -18.04 -3.56 -21.99
N PHE A 593 -19.33 -3.22 -22.03
CA PHE A 593 -20.40 -4.06 -21.45
C PHE A 593 -20.98 -5.06 -22.44
N GLY A 594 -21.05 -4.69 -23.72
CA GLY A 594 -21.65 -5.53 -24.77
C GLY A 594 -20.85 -6.79 -25.05
N ILE A 595 -19.52 -6.67 -25.07
CA ILE A 595 -18.60 -7.78 -25.33
C ILE A 595 -18.73 -8.94 -24.32
N TRP A 596 -19.43 -8.76 -23.19
CA TRP A 596 -19.71 -9.85 -22.24
C TRP A 596 -20.65 -10.90 -22.85
N GLU A 597 -21.53 -10.49 -23.76
CA GLU A 597 -22.49 -11.36 -24.48
C GLU A 597 -21.87 -11.98 -25.76
N THR A 598 -20.69 -11.51 -26.18
CA THR A 598 -19.91 -12.08 -27.28
C THR A 598 -19.15 -13.33 -26.82
N LYS A 599 -19.38 -14.48 -27.45
CA LYS A 599 -18.48 -15.64 -27.31
C LYS A 599 -17.13 -15.35 -27.96
N TYR A 600 -16.03 -15.65 -27.27
CA TYR A 600 -14.69 -15.61 -27.86
C TYR A 600 -14.27 -16.98 -28.44
N PRO A 601 -13.93 -17.07 -29.74
CA PRO A 601 -13.18 -18.20 -30.29
C PRO A 601 -11.86 -18.44 -29.56
N ARG A 602 -11.32 -19.66 -29.71
CA ARG A 602 -10.05 -20.07 -29.11
C ARG A 602 -8.90 -19.09 -29.40
N GLY A 603 -8.15 -18.75 -28.34
CA GLY A 603 -6.94 -17.94 -28.44
C GLY A 603 -7.15 -16.44 -28.64
N VAL A 604 -8.40 -15.97 -28.71
CA VAL A 604 -8.71 -14.53 -28.75
C VAL A 604 -8.13 -13.82 -27.53
N THR A 605 -7.48 -12.68 -27.74
CA THR A 605 -6.93 -11.84 -26.67
C THR A 605 -7.85 -10.64 -26.44
N GLY A 606 -8.56 -10.63 -25.30
CA GLY A 606 -9.35 -9.50 -24.86
C GLY A 606 -8.49 -8.37 -24.31
N VAL A 607 -8.72 -7.15 -24.79
CA VAL A 607 -8.00 -5.92 -24.41
C VAL A 607 -9.05 -4.87 -24.03
N THR A 608 -9.31 -4.77 -22.73
CA THR A 608 -10.25 -3.83 -22.14
C THR A 608 -9.62 -3.10 -20.95
N GLN A 609 -10.04 -1.87 -20.71
CA GLN A 609 -9.70 -1.05 -19.54
C GLN A 609 -11.00 -0.75 -18.78
N ILE A 610 -11.23 -1.43 -17.66
CA ILE A 610 -12.49 -1.36 -16.90
C ILE A 610 -12.29 -0.66 -15.55
N LEU A 611 -11.09 -0.70 -14.98
CA LEU A 611 -10.81 -0.01 -13.72
C LEU A 611 -10.53 1.48 -13.94
N TRP A 612 -9.74 1.82 -14.95
CA TRP A 612 -9.35 3.22 -15.21
C TRP A 612 -10.37 3.97 -16.07
N GLY A 613 -11.12 3.26 -16.93
CA GLY A 613 -12.29 3.79 -17.63
C GLY A 613 -12.06 4.99 -18.56
N SER A 614 -10.82 5.31 -18.92
CA SER A 614 -10.49 6.58 -19.59
C SER A 614 -10.79 6.50 -21.09
N ILE A 615 -11.97 6.97 -21.49
CA ILE A 615 -12.42 7.01 -22.88
C ILE A 615 -11.36 7.60 -23.83
N GLY A 616 -11.27 7.00 -25.02
CA GLY A 616 -10.23 7.29 -26.01
C GLY A 616 -8.99 6.41 -25.87
N TRP A 617 -8.77 5.73 -24.73
CA TRP A 617 -7.68 4.77 -24.55
C TRP A 617 -7.65 3.71 -25.67
N SER A 618 -8.82 3.23 -26.11
CA SER A 618 -8.92 2.08 -27.01
C SER A 618 -8.28 2.28 -28.39
N VAL A 619 -8.26 3.51 -28.93
CA VAL A 619 -7.66 3.81 -30.25
C VAL A 619 -6.14 3.69 -30.18
N GLY A 620 -5.52 4.26 -29.14
CA GLY A 620 -4.09 4.10 -28.87
C GLY A 620 -3.76 2.63 -28.54
N ALA A 621 -4.54 1.99 -27.68
CA ALA A 621 -4.33 0.61 -27.29
C ALA A 621 -4.42 -0.36 -28.48
N ALA A 622 -5.33 -0.13 -29.44
CA ALA A 622 -5.41 -0.92 -30.67
C ALA A 622 -4.21 -0.72 -31.60
N GLN A 623 -3.68 0.51 -31.71
CA GLN A 623 -2.41 0.77 -32.41
C GLN A 623 -1.28 -0.04 -31.77
N GLY A 624 -1.14 0.07 -30.44
CA GLY A 624 -0.12 -0.62 -29.65
C GLY A 624 -0.20 -2.15 -29.76
N ALA A 625 -1.39 -2.72 -29.60
CA ALA A 625 -1.62 -4.16 -29.66
C ALA A 625 -1.36 -4.75 -31.05
N ALA A 626 -1.83 -4.07 -32.12
CA ALA A 626 -1.59 -4.50 -33.50
C ALA A 626 -0.10 -4.41 -33.88
N LEU A 627 0.60 -3.37 -33.40
CA LEU A 627 2.06 -3.26 -33.56
C LEU A 627 2.79 -4.32 -32.74
N GLY A 628 2.33 -4.63 -31.52
CA GLY A 628 2.88 -5.69 -30.68
C GLY A 628 2.77 -7.07 -31.32
N ALA A 629 1.64 -7.38 -31.96
CA ALA A 629 1.46 -8.62 -32.74
C ALA A 629 2.43 -8.70 -33.94
N LYS A 630 2.56 -7.60 -34.69
CA LYS A 630 3.50 -7.46 -35.81
C LYS A 630 4.97 -7.61 -35.36
N ASP A 631 5.32 -7.00 -34.23
CA ASP A 631 6.63 -7.07 -33.58
C ASP A 631 6.94 -8.43 -32.92
N ALA A 632 5.92 -9.27 -32.72
CA ALA A 632 6.07 -10.67 -32.32
C ALA A 632 6.19 -11.62 -33.55
N GLY A 633 6.09 -11.09 -34.78
CA GLY A 633 6.04 -11.91 -35.99
C GLY A 633 4.73 -12.67 -36.18
N THR A 634 3.65 -12.26 -35.51
CA THR A 634 2.34 -12.93 -35.55
C THR A 634 1.36 -12.15 -36.41
N ASP A 635 0.79 -12.80 -37.43
CA ASP A 635 -0.24 -12.20 -38.29
C ASP A 635 -1.63 -12.33 -37.63
N ARG A 636 -1.89 -11.49 -36.62
CA ARG A 636 -3.16 -11.44 -35.89
C ARG A 636 -4.00 -10.25 -36.35
N ARG A 637 -5.26 -10.49 -36.71
CA ARG A 637 -6.24 -9.42 -36.95
C ARG A 637 -6.59 -8.74 -35.62
N THR A 638 -6.54 -7.42 -35.59
CA THR A 638 -6.97 -6.61 -34.43
C THR A 638 -8.32 -5.98 -34.74
N VAL A 639 -9.31 -6.17 -33.87
CA VAL A 639 -10.66 -5.61 -34.01
C VAL A 639 -10.89 -4.65 -32.85
N LEU A 640 -11.22 -3.40 -33.15
CA LEU A 640 -11.51 -2.34 -32.19
C LEU A 640 -13.01 -2.01 -32.23
N PHE A 641 -13.67 -2.02 -31.07
CA PHE A 641 -15.01 -1.48 -30.90
C PHE A 641 -14.94 -0.22 -30.03
N VAL A 642 -15.28 0.93 -30.63
CA VAL A 642 -15.13 2.26 -30.02
C VAL A 642 -16.41 3.08 -30.18
N GLY A 643 -16.83 3.79 -29.13
CA GLY A 643 -17.95 4.74 -29.21
C GLY A 643 -17.57 6.02 -29.96
N ASP A 644 -18.54 6.65 -30.64
CA ASP A 644 -18.31 7.85 -31.45
C ASP A 644 -17.68 9.02 -30.66
N GLY A 645 -18.22 9.33 -29.48
CA GLY A 645 -17.66 10.35 -28.58
C GLY A 645 -16.27 9.99 -28.07
N SER A 646 -16.05 8.74 -27.66
CA SER A 646 -14.74 8.26 -27.18
C SER A 646 -13.66 8.35 -28.26
N PHE A 647 -14.01 8.09 -29.52
CA PHE A 647 -13.10 8.21 -30.66
C PHE A 647 -12.59 9.64 -30.86
N GLN A 648 -13.40 10.67 -30.59
CA GLN A 648 -13.01 12.07 -30.82
C GLN A 648 -11.77 12.51 -30.03
N LEU A 649 -11.52 11.91 -28.85
CA LEU A 649 -10.41 12.27 -27.98
C LEU A 649 -9.04 11.85 -28.55
N THR A 650 -8.98 10.75 -29.29
CA THR A 650 -7.72 10.07 -29.67
C THR A 650 -7.65 9.63 -31.15
N ALA A 651 -8.63 10.04 -31.97
CA ALA A 651 -8.75 9.71 -33.39
C ALA A 651 -7.47 9.92 -34.23
N GLN A 652 -6.61 10.87 -33.85
CA GLN A 652 -5.39 11.16 -34.62
C GLN A 652 -4.38 10.00 -34.62
N GLU A 653 -4.43 9.08 -33.64
CA GLU A 653 -3.55 7.89 -33.63
C GLU A 653 -3.87 6.88 -34.75
N VAL A 654 -5.01 7.02 -35.43
CA VAL A 654 -5.28 6.31 -36.68
C VAL A 654 -4.25 6.66 -37.76
N SER A 655 -3.65 7.86 -37.73
CA SER A 655 -2.53 8.21 -38.61
C SER A 655 -1.30 7.32 -38.34
N THR A 656 -1.01 6.98 -37.09
CA THR A 656 0.04 6.02 -36.72
C THR A 656 -0.27 4.61 -37.23
N MET A 657 -1.54 4.18 -37.19
CA MET A 657 -1.97 2.89 -37.78
C MET A 657 -1.74 2.85 -39.31
N ILE A 658 -2.07 3.94 -40.00
CA ILE A 658 -1.86 4.10 -41.46
C ILE A 658 -0.37 4.10 -41.79
N ARG A 659 0.42 4.90 -41.06
CA ARG A 659 1.88 5.06 -41.23
C ARG A 659 2.63 3.74 -41.10
N HIS A 660 2.27 2.93 -40.10
CA HIS A 660 2.90 1.64 -39.84
C HIS A 660 2.24 0.46 -40.58
N ASN A 661 1.20 0.72 -41.39
CA ASN A 661 0.38 -0.28 -42.09
C ASN A 661 -0.01 -1.45 -41.17
N LEU A 662 -0.85 -1.13 -40.17
CA LEU A 662 -1.33 -2.07 -39.16
C LEU A 662 -2.66 -2.72 -39.56
N ARG A 663 -2.83 -4.00 -39.18
CA ARG A 663 -3.99 -4.84 -39.53
C ARG A 663 -5.12 -4.65 -38.51
N VAL A 664 -5.84 -3.53 -38.63
CA VAL A 664 -6.88 -3.12 -37.68
C VAL A 664 -8.23 -2.95 -38.36
N THR A 665 -9.28 -3.53 -37.78
CA THR A 665 -10.67 -3.27 -38.14
C THR A 665 -11.32 -2.45 -37.04
N ILE A 666 -11.64 -1.18 -37.32
CA ILE A 666 -12.32 -0.27 -36.38
C ILE A 666 -13.82 -0.28 -36.67
N PHE A 667 -14.61 -0.75 -35.70
CA PHE A 667 -16.04 -0.52 -35.62
C PHE A 667 -16.28 0.70 -34.71
N LEU A 668 -16.57 1.85 -35.32
CA LEU A 668 -17.04 3.03 -34.63
C LEU A 668 -18.55 2.92 -34.47
N ILE A 669 -19.03 2.77 -33.24
CA ILE A 669 -20.45 2.74 -32.91
C ILE A 669 -20.94 4.18 -32.85
N TYR A 670 -21.73 4.58 -33.84
CA TYR A 670 -22.41 5.87 -33.89
C TYR A 670 -23.83 5.70 -33.33
N ASN A 671 -24.01 6.15 -32.09
CA ASN A 671 -25.27 6.27 -31.38
C ASN A 671 -25.48 7.69 -30.80
N ASP A 672 -24.89 8.69 -31.47
CA ASP A 672 -25.09 10.12 -31.24
C ASP A 672 -24.70 10.56 -29.82
N GLY A 673 -23.44 10.30 -29.43
CA GLY A 673 -22.83 10.76 -28.18
C GLY A 673 -22.85 9.77 -27.02
N TYR A 674 -22.69 10.29 -25.80
CA TYR A 674 -22.31 9.53 -24.61
C TYR A 674 -23.46 8.70 -24.01
N THR A 675 -23.91 7.68 -24.75
CA THR A 675 -25.03 6.81 -24.38
C THR A 675 -24.86 6.13 -23.00
N ILE A 676 -23.63 5.83 -22.57
CA ILE A 676 -23.39 5.33 -21.20
C ILE A 676 -23.79 6.36 -20.13
N GLU A 677 -23.39 7.61 -20.31
CA GLU A 677 -23.73 8.70 -19.40
C GLU A 677 -25.23 9.02 -19.47
N ARG A 678 -25.86 8.97 -20.65
CA ARG A 678 -27.33 9.09 -20.80
C ARG A 678 -28.12 8.10 -19.94
N PHE A 679 -27.61 6.87 -19.78
CA PHE A 679 -28.19 5.84 -18.92
C PHE A 679 -27.87 6.02 -17.42
N ILE A 680 -26.84 6.79 -17.07
CA ILE A 680 -26.51 7.15 -15.68
C ILE A 680 -27.30 8.40 -15.26
N HIS A 681 -27.25 9.47 -16.07
CA HIS A 681 -27.94 10.71 -15.81
C HIS A 681 -28.17 11.54 -17.10
N GLY A 682 -29.37 12.09 -17.27
CA GLY A 682 -29.66 13.07 -18.32
C GLY A 682 -29.70 12.50 -19.74
N MET A 683 -30.63 11.58 -20.04
CA MET A 683 -30.84 11.04 -21.39
C MET A 683 -30.85 12.12 -22.49
N GLU A 684 -31.59 13.21 -22.24
CA GLU A 684 -31.75 14.38 -23.14
C GLU A 684 -30.88 15.59 -22.73
N ALA A 685 -29.81 15.40 -21.97
CA ALA A 685 -28.96 16.50 -21.51
C ALA A 685 -27.84 16.83 -22.51
N GLU A 686 -27.65 18.12 -22.80
CA GLU A 686 -26.70 18.65 -23.79
C GLU A 686 -25.25 18.19 -23.56
N TYR A 687 -24.82 18.01 -22.31
CA TYR A 687 -23.46 17.52 -21.99
C TYR A 687 -23.19 16.06 -22.41
N ASN A 688 -24.25 15.31 -22.76
CA ASN A 688 -24.13 13.96 -23.31
C ASN A 688 -24.12 13.95 -24.85
N ASP A 689 -24.47 15.06 -25.50
CA ASP A 689 -24.42 15.22 -26.95
C ASP A 689 -22.99 15.55 -27.41
N VAL A 690 -22.63 15.14 -28.64
CA VAL A 690 -21.31 15.42 -29.23
C VAL A 690 -21.46 16.02 -30.63
N THR A 691 -20.47 16.81 -31.07
CA THR A 691 -20.46 17.30 -32.45
C THR A 691 -20.31 16.11 -33.39
N ARG A 692 -21.33 15.82 -34.21
CA ARG A 692 -21.30 14.72 -35.19
C ARG A 692 -20.24 14.99 -36.27
N TRP A 693 -19.18 14.20 -36.28
CA TRP A 693 -18.19 14.22 -37.37
C TRP A 693 -18.67 13.38 -38.56
N ARG A 694 -17.99 13.52 -39.71
CA ARG A 694 -18.09 12.57 -40.82
C ARG A 694 -16.98 11.53 -40.64
N TYR A 695 -17.24 10.50 -39.83
CA TYR A 695 -16.18 9.63 -39.29
C TYR A 695 -15.41 8.89 -40.39
N THR A 696 -16.06 8.50 -41.50
CA THR A 696 -15.38 7.90 -42.66
C THR A 696 -14.40 8.82 -43.40
N ASP A 697 -14.50 10.15 -43.24
CA ASP A 697 -13.54 11.09 -43.84
C ASP A 697 -12.22 11.12 -43.04
N VAL A 698 -12.27 10.83 -41.73
CA VAL A 698 -11.15 11.02 -40.79
C VAL A 698 -9.90 10.22 -41.20
N PRO A 699 -9.96 8.93 -41.58
CA PRO A 699 -8.76 8.22 -42.03
C PRO A 699 -8.12 8.83 -43.26
N THR A 700 -8.91 9.39 -44.20
CA THR A 700 -8.39 10.06 -45.40
C THR A 700 -7.82 11.45 -45.08
N ALA A 701 -8.44 12.20 -44.17
CA ALA A 701 -7.89 13.46 -43.64
C ALA A 701 -6.54 13.25 -42.91
N LEU A 702 -6.36 12.09 -42.27
CA LEU A 702 -5.13 11.66 -41.60
C LEU A 702 -4.09 11.00 -42.54
N GLY A 703 -4.26 11.12 -43.86
CA GLY A 703 -3.31 10.67 -44.89
C GLY A 703 -3.59 9.27 -45.47
N GLY A 704 -4.69 8.62 -45.10
CA GLY A 704 -5.07 7.29 -45.56
C GLY A 704 -5.60 7.27 -46.99
N THR A 705 -4.83 6.65 -47.89
CA THR A 705 -5.28 6.36 -49.27
C THR A 705 -6.26 5.19 -49.32
N ASP A 706 -7.09 5.13 -50.36
CA ASP A 706 -8.05 4.02 -50.55
C ASP A 706 -7.38 2.65 -50.81
N LYS A 707 -6.05 2.62 -50.99
CA LYS A 707 -5.24 1.38 -51.02
C LYS A 707 -4.82 0.89 -49.63
N GLN A 708 -4.84 1.77 -48.63
CA GLN A 708 -4.45 1.47 -47.24
C GLN A 708 -5.65 1.36 -46.32
N VAL A 709 -6.74 2.08 -46.61
CA VAL A 709 -7.93 2.18 -45.76
C VAL A 709 -9.20 1.85 -46.55
N ARG A 710 -9.91 0.80 -46.12
CA ARG A 710 -11.27 0.50 -46.61
C ARG A 710 -12.31 1.10 -45.65
N LYS A 711 -13.29 1.83 -46.20
CA LYS A 711 -14.27 2.64 -45.46
C LYS A 711 -15.68 2.10 -45.71
N PHE A 712 -16.46 1.93 -44.65
CA PHE A 712 -17.82 1.39 -44.69
C PHE A 712 -18.76 2.24 -43.81
N VAL A 713 -20.01 2.40 -44.23
CA VAL A 713 -21.11 2.93 -43.41
C VAL A 713 -22.20 1.86 -43.39
N ILE A 714 -22.64 1.47 -42.20
CA ILE A 714 -23.54 0.34 -41.98
C ILE A 714 -24.68 0.81 -41.09
N LYS A 715 -25.92 0.71 -41.58
CA LYS A 715 -27.12 1.25 -40.91
C LYS A 715 -28.24 0.24 -40.74
N THR A 716 -28.28 -0.78 -41.60
CA THR A 716 -29.25 -1.87 -41.52
C THR A 716 -28.59 -3.19 -41.13
N ARG A 717 -29.37 -4.07 -40.53
CA ARG A 717 -28.95 -5.43 -40.22
C ARG A 717 -28.61 -6.22 -41.48
N THR A 718 -29.33 -6.01 -42.58
CA THR A 718 -29.00 -6.60 -43.89
C THR A 718 -27.63 -6.13 -44.41
N GLU A 719 -27.27 -4.84 -44.25
CA GLU A 719 -25.92 -4.35 -44.57
C GLU A 719 -24.84 -4.95 -43.64
N LEU A 720 -25.13 -5.07 -42.34
CA LEU A 720 -24.23 -5.66 -41.37
C LEU A 720 -23.95 -7.13 -41.68
N GLU A 721 -24.97 -7.96 -41.94
CA GLU A 721 -24.77 -9.36 -42.29
C GLU A 721 -23.96 -9.53 -43.57
N LYS A 722 -24.22 -8.69 -44.58
CA LYS A 722 -23.44 -8.67 -45.82
C LYS A 722 -21.96 -8.33 -45.53
N LEU A 723 -21.67 -7.38 -44.64
CA LEU A 723 -20.30 -7.03 -44.28
C LEU A 723 -19.63 -8.13 -43.46
N LEU A 724 -20.28 -8.63 -42.41
CA LEU A 724 -19.72 -9.64 -41.51
C LEU A 724 -19.53 -11.02 -42.17
N THR A 725 -20.22 -11.30 -43.28
CA THR A 725 -20.02 -12.52 -44.09
C THR A 725 -19.13 -12.32 -45.31
N ASP A 726 -18.80 -11.08 -45.69
CA ASP A 726 -17.92 -10.83 -46.83
C ASP A 726 -16.49 -11.33 -46.60
N ARG A 727 -15.93 -11.98 -47.62
CA ARG A 727 -14.63 -12.64 -47.56
C ARG A 727 -13.47 -11.64 -47.56
N GLU A 728 -13.56 -10.56 -48.35
CA GLU A 728 -12.49 -9.56 -48.44
C GLU A 728 -12.45 -8.66 -47.21
N PHE A 729 -13.62 -8.36 -46.62
CA PHE A 729 -13.72 -7.72 -45.32
C PHE A 729 -13.12 -8.60 -44.23
N ASN A 730 -13.50 -9.89 -44.18
CA ASN A 730 -12.98 -10.83 -43.18
C ASN A 730 -11.49 -11.12 -43.30
N ASP A 731 -10.90 -10.99 -44.49
CA ASP A 731 -9.45 -11.05 -44.67
C ASP A 731 -8.73 -9.90 -43.94
N ALA A 732 -9.37 -8.74 -43.79
CA ALA A 732 -8.85 -7.60 -43.02
C ALA A 732 -7.42 -7.18 -43.39
N SER A 733 -7.01 -7.34 -44.65
CA SER A 733 -5.79 -6.76 -45.21
C SER A 733 -5.85 -5.23 -45.16
N GLY A 734 -4.93 -4.62 -44.40
CA GLY A 734 -4.83 -3.17 -44.19
C GLY A 734 -5.67 -2.64 -43.01
N LEU A 735 -5.92 -1.34 -43.01
CA LEU A 735 -6.85 -0.69 -42.08
C LEU A 735 -8.27 -0.75 -42.64
N GLN A 736 -9.25 -1.04 -41.78
CA GLN A 736 -10.68 -0.96 -42.10
C GLN A 736 -11.38 -0.05 -41.11
N PHE A 737 -12.32 0.76 -41.58
CA PHE A 737 -13.10 1.69 -40.78
C PHE A 737 -14.59 1.52 -41.09
N VAL A 738 -15.38 1.16 -40.08
CA VAL A 738 -16.81 0.90 -40.17
C VAL A 738 -17.56 1.88 -39.27
N GLU A 739 -18.28 2.82 -39.87
CA GLU A 739 -19.25 3.68 -39.16
C GLU A 739 -20.56 2.89 -39.01
N LEU A 740 -20.82 2.40 -37.80
CA LEU A 740 -21.91 1.48 -37.47
C LEU A 740 -23.01 2.19 -36.68
N TRP A 741 -24.18 2.39 -37.30
CA TRP A 741 -25.27 3.16 -36.70
C TRP A 741 -26.12 2.30 -35.76
N MET A 742 -26.41 2.82 -34.56
CA MET A 742 -27.32 2.22 -33.57
C MET A 742 -28.20 3.29 -32.90
N PRO A 743 -29.34 2.94 -32.28
CA PRO A 743 -30.18 3.90 -31.55
C PRO A 743 -29.46 4.55 -30.36
N ARG A 744 -29.73 5.84 -30.14
CA ARG A 744 -29.21 6.69 -29.03
C ARG A 744 -29.66 6.20 -27.65
N ASP A 745 -30.80 5.52 -27.61
CA ASP A 745 -31.44 4.92 -26.44
C ASP A 745 -31.20 3.40 -26.31
N ASP A 746 -30.32 2.81 -27.14
CA ASP A 746 -29.94 1.39 -27.01
C ASP A 746 -28.56 1.18 -26.37
N ALA A 747 -28.52 0.23 -25.43
CA ALA A 747 -27.34 -0.18 -24.69
C ALA A 747 -27.50 -1.64 -24.20
N PRO A 748 -26.39 -2.38 -23.99
CA PRO A 748 -26.42 -3.74 -23.45
C PRO A 748 -27.12 -3.85 -22.09
N ARG A 749 -27.72 -5.02 -21.81
CA ARG A 749 -28.44 -5.31 -20.55
C ARG A 749 -27.58 -5.00 -19.31
N ALA A 750 -26.32 -5.45 -19.32
CA ALA A 750 -25.39 -5.24 -18.22
C ALA A 750 -25.03 -3.76 -18.00
N LEU A 751 -24.98 -2.94 -19.06
CA LEU A 751 -24.77 -1.50 -18.95
C LEU A 751 -25.98 -0.87 -18.27
N LYS A 752 -27.20 -1.13 -18.74
CA LYS A 752 -28.44 -0.56 -18.19
C LYS A 752 -28.56 -0.84 -16.67
N ILE A 753 -28.30 -2.08 -16.24
CA ILE A 753 -28.26 -2.47 -14.82
C ILE A 753 -27.16 -1.73 -14.04
N THR A 754 -25.94 -1.66 -14.58
CA THR A 754 -24.80 -1.04 -13.89
C THR A 754 -24.95 0.48 -13.79
N ALA A 755 -25.47 1.12 -14.84
CA ALA A 755 -25.76 2.55 -14.89
C ALA A 755 -26.86 2.94 -13.89
N GLU A 756 -27.92 2.15 -13.76
CA GLU A 756 -28.91 2.33 -12.70
C GLU A 756 -28.28 2.27 -11.29
N ILE A 757 -27.35 1.35 -11.06
CA ILE A 757 -26.67 1.21 -9.76
C ILE A 757 -25.69 2.37 -9.53
N ALA A 758 -24.95 2.80 -10.56
CA ALA A 758 -24.07 3.97 -10.51
C ALA A 758 -24.87 5.25 -10.22
N ALA A 759 -25.98 5.48 -10.92
CA ALA A 759 -26.91 6.57 -10.67
C ALA A 759 -27.44 6.56 -9.22
N LYS A 760 -27.89 5.40 -8.73
CA LYS A 760 -28.34 5.21 -7.34
C LYS A 760 -27.21 5.34 -6.31
N ASN A 761 -25.94 5.18 -6.70
CA ASN A 761 -24.79 5.40 -5.82
C ASN A 761 -24.37 6.88 -5.79
N ASN A 762 -24.38 7.55 -6.94
CA ASN A 762 -24.02 8.97 -7.07
C ASN A 762 -25.13 9.90 -6.52
N ALA A 763 -26.40 9.53 -6.69
CA ALA A 763 -27.56 10.25 -6.14
C ALA A 763 -27.82 9.97 -4.64
N LYS A 764 -26.94 9.25 -3.94
CA LYS A 764 -26.94 9.18 -2.47
C LYS A 764 -26.47 10.51 -1.90
N LEU A 765 -27.39 11.46 -1.79
CA LEU A 765 -27.25 12.60 -0.90
C LEU A 765 -26.81 12.11 0.48
N GLU A 766 -25.84 12.78 1.08
CA GLU A 766 -25.41 12.48 2.44
C GLU A 766 -26.58 12.70 3.41
N THR A 767 -27.13 11.61 3.96
CA THR A 767 -27.79 11.62 5.27
C THR A 767 -26.74 11.71 6.38
N GLY A 768 -25.84 12.70 6.27
CA GLY A 768 -24.81 13.07 7.24
C GLY A 768 -23.57 12.17 7.33
N ASN A 769 -22.45 12.63 6.77
CA ASN A 769 -21.06 12.14 6.86
C ASN A 769 -20.62 11.06 5.82
N ALA A 770 -20.11 11.47 4.66
CA ALA A 770 -19.40 10.61 3.70
C ALA A 770 -18.11 11.21 3.08
N GLY A 771 -17.86 12.52 3.22
CA GLY A 771 -16.70 13.23 2.64
C GLY A 771 -15.27 12.92 3.16
N LYS A 772 -14.90 11.67 3.46
CA LYS A 772 -13.50 11.23 3.67
C LYS A 772 -13.24 9.81 3.17
N TRP A 773 -12.07 9.60 2.56
CA TRP A 773 -11.53 8.30 2.12
C TRP A 773 -11.53 7.29 3.28
N LYS A 774 -11.92 6.04 3.00
CA LYS A 774 -12.09 4.97 3.99
C LYS A 774 -11.03 3.87 3.81
N THR A 775 -10.49 3.38 4.92
CA THR A 775 -9.46 2.32 4.93
C THR A 775 -10.08 0.93 4.82
N PRO A 776 -9.33 -0.12 4.41
CA PRO A 776 -9.84 -1.49 4.31
C PRO A 776 -10.47 -2.01 5.61
N HIS A 777 -9.98 -1.57 6.78
CA HIS A 777 -10.57 -1.88 8.07
C HIS A 777 -12.02 -1.37 8.19
N GLN A 778 -12.34 -0.21 7.63
CA GLN A 778 -13.70 0.35 7.65
C GLN A 778 -14.64 -0.34 6.65
N GLN A 779 -14.12 -0.84 5.53
CA GLN A 779 -14.90 -1.71 4.63
C GLN A 779 -15.25 -3.04 5.31
N SER A 780 -14.33 -3.61 6.10
CA SER A 780 -14.55 -4.87 6.82
C SER A 780 -15.74 -4.83 7.80
N LYS A 781 -16.03 -3.66 8.41
CA LYS A 781 -17.21 -3.47 9.26
C LYS A 781 -18.54 -3.47 8.49
N MET A 782 -18.58 -3.01 7.23
CA MET A 782 -19.83 -2.93 6.47
C MET A 782 -20.27 -4.29 5.91
N ALA A 783 -19.33 -5.20 5.63
CA ALA A 783 -19.62 -6.57 5.19
C ALA A 783 -20.29 -7.45 6.27
N GLY A 784 -20.38 -6.99 7.52
CA GLY A 784 -21.06 -7.67 8.63
C GLY A 784 -22.50 -7.20 8.90
N GLY A 785 -23.05 -6.28 8.10
CA GLY A 785 -24.36 -5.63 8.33
C GLY A 785 -25.58 -6.53 8.10
N GLY A 786 -25.74 -7.59 8.90
CA GLY A 786 -26.74 -8.65 8.67
C GLY A 786 -27.35 -9.27 9.93
N GLY A 787 -27.89 -8.45 10.84
CA GLY A 787 -28.74 -8.91 11.94
C GLY A 787 -28.00 -9.33 13.22
N GLY A 788 -27.77 -8.36 14.12
CA GLY A 788 -27.22 -8.58 15.46
C GLY A 788 -26.75 -7.26 16.07
N GLY A 789 -27.38 -6.81 17.16
CA GLY A 789 -27.02 -5.56 17.82
C GLY A 789 -25.73 -5.69 18.63
N GLY A 790 -24.76 -4.79 18.44
CA GLY A 790 -23.55 -4.74 19.29
C GLY A 790 -22.39 -3.84 18.87
N ASP A 791 -22.22 -3.53 17.58
CA ASP A 791 -20.94 -2.95 17.06
C ASP A 791 -21.01 -1.48 16.58
N ALA A 792 -21.95 -0.70 17.12
CA ALA A 792 -21.96 0.76 16.99
C ALA A 792 -20.96 1.39 17.99
N GLY A 793 -20.20 2.39 17.55
CA GLY A 793 -19.36 3.21 18.45
C GLY A 793 -20.22 4.12 19.36
N PRO A 794 -19.63 4.86 20.31
CA PRO A 794 -20.38 5.73 21.21
C PRO A 794 -21.18 6.79 20.43
N GLN A 795 -22.45 6.97 20.79
CA GLN A 795 -23.39 7.85 20.10
C GLN A 795 -23.64 9.16 20.88
N PRO A 796 -24.04 10.25 20.21
CA PRO A 796 -24.64 11.40 20.88
C PRO A 796 -25.83 10.96 21.75
N GLY A 797 -25.83 11.33 23.03
CA GLY A 797 -26.78 10.86 24.04
C GLY A 797 -26.27 9.74 24.94
N ASP A 798 -25.15 9.09 24.63
CA ASP A 798 -24.56 8.07 25.51
C ASP A 798 -23.97 8.68 26.79
N THR A 799 -24.11 7.95 27.89
CA THR A 799 -23.45 8.18 29.17
C THR A 799 -22.49 7.02 29.45
N GLY A 800 -21.39 7.25 30.17
CA GLY A 800 -20.46 6.15 30.45
C GLY A 800 -19.07 6.57 30.89
N ILE A 801 -18.10 5.69 30.68
CA ILE A 801 -16.75 5.80 31.24
C ILE A 801 -15.71 5.51 30.15
N TRP A 802 -14.78 6.44 29.94
CA TRP A 802 -13.56 6.20 29.15
C TRP A 802 -12.55 5.40 29.97
N VAL A 803 -11.98 4.35 29.38
CA VAL A 803 -11.00 3.48 30.04
C VAL A 803 -9.74 3.48 29.19
N THR A 804 -8.65 4.03 29.73
CA THR A 804 -7.33 3.96 29.08
C THR A 804 -6.55 2.76 29.62
N CYS A 805 -5.73 2.13 28.78
CA CYS A 805 -5.03 0.89 29.13
C CYS A 805 -3.59 0.85 28.63
N ALA A 806 -2.85 -0.21 29.01
CA ALA A 806 -1.52 -0.49 28.49
C ALA A 806 -1.56 -0.83 26.98
N ARG A 807 -0.54 -0.38 26.26
CA ARG A 807 -0.49 -0.47 24.78
C ARG A 807 -0.60 -1.92 24.30
N HIS A 808 -1.54 -2.16 23.38
CA HIS A 808 -1.83 -3.49 22.81
C HIS A 808 -2.34 -4.52 23.85
N GLN A 809 -2.90 -4.07 24.98
CA GLN A 809 -3.53 -4.91 26.01
C GLN A 809 -5.04 -4.66 26.15
N GLU A 810 -5.68 -4.01 25.16
CA GLU A 810 -7.08 -3.58 25.17
C GLU A 810 -8.03 -4.75 25.51
N GLY A 811 -7.80 -5.93 24.91
CA GLY A 811 -8.60 -7.13 25.17
C GLY A 811 -8.48 -7.71 26.58
N LYS A 812 -7.38 -7.42 27.31
CA LYS A 812 -7.23 -7.81 28.73
C LYS A 812 -7.83 -6.75 29.65
N ALA A 813 -7.59 -5.47 29.36
CA ALA A 813 -8.20 -4.36 30.07
C ALA A 813 -9.74 -4.40 30.00
N ALA A 814 -10.32 -4.81 28.86
CA ALA A 814 -11.76 -5.03 28.70
C ALA A 814 -12.31 -6.13 29.64
N ARG A 815 -11.53 -7.19 29.90
CA ARG A 815 -11.91 -8.25 30.85
C ARG A 815 -11.78 -7.78 32.30
N GLU A 816 -10.66 -7.14 32.65
CA GLU A 816 -10.45 -6.58 33.99
C GLU A 816 -11.54 -5.57 34.37
N ILE A 817 -11.85 -4.63 33.45
CA ILE A 817 -12.85 -3.60 33.72
C ILE A 817 -14.28 -4.15 33.72
N GLY A 818 -14.57 -5.20 32.94
CA GLY A 818 -15.87 -5.86 32.95
C GLY A 818 -16.21 -6.50 34.29
N VAL A 819 -15.24 -7.19 34.91
CA VAL A 819 -15.41 -7.78 36.25
C VAL A 819 -15.49 -6.70 37.33
N LEU A 820 -14.58 -5.72 37.32
CA LEU A 820 -14.58 -4.63 38.31
C LEU A 820 -15.88 -3.82 38.24
N PHE A 821 -16.37 -3.51 37.05
CA PHE A 821 -17.60 -2.73 36.89
C PHE A 821 -18.84 -3.55 37.25
N ALA A 822 -18.86 -4.87 37.04
CA ALA A 822 -19.94 -5.72 37.54
C ALA A 822 -19.99 -5.72 39.08
N GLU A 823 -18.86 -5.91 39.77
CA GLU A 823 -18.77 -5.85 41.25
C GLU A 823 -19.34 -4.52 41.78
N TYR A 824 -18.89 -3.39 41.22
CA TYR A 824 -19.36 -2.08 41.67
C TYR A 824 -20.79 -1.76 41.24
N ALA A 825 -21.28 -2.29 40.11
CA ALA A 825 -22.66 -2.08 39.66
C ALA A 825 -23.66 -2.85 40.53
N GLU A 826 -23.32 -4.05 41.00
CA GLU A 826 -24.12 -4.75 42.00
C GLU A 826 -24.04 -4.04 43.37
N LYS A 827 -22.83 -3.72 43.84
CA LYS A 827 -22.55 -3.10 45.14
C LYS A 827 -23.11 -1.69 45.33
N MET A 828 -23.23 -0.90 44.26
CA MET A 828 -23.74 0.49 44.31
C MET A 828 -25.17 0.63 43.78
N TYR A 829 -25.62 -0.22 42.86
CA TYR A 829 -26.87 -0.05 42.12
C TYR A 829 -27.73 -1.33 41.99
N GLY A 830 -27.32 -2.46 42.58
CA GLY A 830 -28.06 -3.72 42.57
C GLY A 830 -28.07 -4.48 41.23
N ILE A 831 -27.23 -4.09 40.27
CA ILE A 831 -27.21 -4.63 38.91
C ILE A 831 -26.37 -5.92 38.86
N LYS A 832 -27.03 -7.08 38.84
CA LYS A 832 -26.38 -8.40 38.83
C LYS A 832 -25.79 -8.80 37.47
N SER A 833 -24.77 -9.66 37.50
CA SER A 833 -24.14 -10.27 36.32
C SER A 833 -24.73 -11.66 36.01
N VAL A 834 -24.68 -12.08 34.74
CA VAL A 834 -25.32 -13.33 34.25
C VAL A 834 -24.35 -14.51 34.28
N HIS A 835 -23.88 -14.89 35.48
CA HIS A 835 -22.97 -16.03 35.62
C HIS A 835 -23.35 -17.09 36.68
N ASP A 836 -24.32 -16.82 37.55
CA ASP A 836 -24.77 -17.77 38.57
C ASP A 836 -26.02 -18.55 38.10
N THR A 837 -25.81 -19.79 37.69
CA THR A 837 -26.83 -20.85 37.70
C THR A 837 -26.20 -22.12 38.28
N GLU A 838 -26.68 -22.54 39.45
CA GLU A 838 -26.14 -23.71 40.17
C GLU A 838 -26.44 -25.02 39.41
N PRO A 839 -25.50 -25.98 39.40
CA PRO A 839 -25.75 -27.31 38.85
C PRO A 839 -26.56 -28.17 39.82
N ALA A 840 -27.61 -28.83 39.32
CA ALA A 840 -28.49 -29.68 40.13
C ALA A 840 -27.77 -30.95 40.65
N GLU A 841 -28.16 -31.38 41.85
CA GLU A 841 -27.53 -32.49 42.59
C GLU A 841 -27.67 -33.86 41.90
N THR A 842 -26.60 -34.65 41.89
CA THR A 842 -26.64 -36.13 41.87
C THR A 842 -25.47 -36.68 42.70
N SER A 843 -25.66 -37.84 43.35
CA SER A 843 -25.05 -38.09 44.68
C SER A 843 -24.00 -39.22 44.78
N GLY A 844 -22.72 -38.84 44.62
CA GLY A 844 -21.52 -39.50 45.20
C GLY A 844 -21.24 -40.97 44.82
N PRO A 845 -20.34 -41.67 45.55
CA PRO A 845 -19.28 -41.16 46.44
C PRO A 845 -17.88 -41.83 46.23
N GLY A 846 -16.80 -41.20 46.69
CA GLY A 846 -15.55 -41.93 47.05
C GLY A 846 -14.23 -41.34 46.55
N GLY A 847 -13.39 -40.87 47.48
CA GLY A 847 -12.13 -40.16 47.24
C GLY A 847 -10.98 -40.92 46.55
N GLY A 848 -9.98 -40.13 46.15
CA GLY A 848 -8.67 -40.55 45.65
C GLY A 848 -7.80 -39.31 45.39
N GLU A 849 -6.60 -39.26 45.97
CA GLU A 849 -5.58 -38.24 45.67
C GLU A 849 -4.66 -38.78 44.55
N GLY A 850 -4.27 -37.94 43.58
CA GLY A 850 -3.30 -38.37 42.55
C GLY A 850 -3.17 -37.47 41.32
N GLU A 851 -2.09 -36.68 41.30
CA GLU A 851 -1.21 -36.31 40.16
C GLU A 851 -1.78 -35.74 38.83
N ASP A 852 -0.87 -35.23 37.99
CA ASP A 852 -1.16 -34.41 36.81
C ASP A 852 -1.72 -35.20 35.61
N GLU A 853 -2.74 -34.66 34.91
CA GLU A 853 -3.00 -34.95 33.49
C GLU A 853 -3.80 -33.82 32.79
N ASP A 854 -3.82 -33.82 31.45
CA ASP A 854 -4.18 -32.67 30.61
C ASP A 854 -5.65 -32.19 30.72
N VAL A 855 -5.85 -30.89 30.95
CA VAL A 855 -7.16 -30.24 30.82
C VAL A 855 -7.45 -29.91 29.35
N ASP A 856 -8.35 -30.67 28.74
CA ASP A 856 -8.76 -30.55 27.34
C ASP A 856 -9.29 -29.14 26.98
N ILE A 857 -8.43 -28.37 26.30
CA ILE A 857 -8.72 -27.03 25.78
C ILE A 857 -9.81 -27.08 24.69
N GLU A 858 -9.92 -28.16 23.91
CA GLU A 858 -10.98 -28.31 22.93
C GLU A 858 -12.34 -28.58 23.60
N ALA A 859 -12.41 -29.35 24.70
CA ALA A 859 -13.64 -29.49 25.47
C ALA A 859 -14.12 -28.14 26.04
N ALA A 860 -13.20 -27.32 26.55
CA ALA A 860 -13.53 -25.97 27.01
C ALA A 860 -14.08 -25.09 25.87
N ILE A 861 -13.38 -25.04 24.73
CA ILE A 861 -13.80 -24.27 23.55
C ILE A 861 -15.14 -24.77 23.00
N ARG A 862 -15.37 -26.09 22.94
CA ARG A 862 -16.65 -26.68 22.52
C ARG A 862 -17.80 -26.28 23.44
N LYS A 863 -17.55 -26.15 24.75
CA LYS A 863 -18.53 -25.71 25.75
C LYS A 863 -18.85 -24.21 25.60
N GLU A 864 -17.85 -23.36 25.36
CA GLU A 864 -18.06 -21.94 25.03
C GLU A 864 -18.83 -21.75 23.71
N VAL A 865 -18.47 -22.49 22.64
CA VAL A 865 -19.14 -22.40 21.33
C VAL A 865 -20.59 -22.92 21.40
N ALA A 866 -20.87 -23.94 22.21
CA ALA A 866 -22.25 -24.39 22.46
C ALA A 866 -23.09 -23.32 23.18
N ALA A 867 -22.53 -22.65 24.20
CA ALA A 867 -23.21 -21.55 24.89
C ALA A 867 -23.48 -20.35 23.96
N LEU A 868 -22.56 -20.04 23.03
CA LEU A 868 -22.69 -18.95 22.06
C LEU A 868 -23.66 -19.23 20.90
N THR A 869 -24.19 -20.46 20.75
CA THR A 869 -25.03 -20.85 19.60
C THR A 869 -26.49 -21.17 19.96
N ALA A 870 -26.88 -21.06 21.23
CA ALA A 870 -28.26 -21.18 21.66
C ALA A 870 -29.11 -19.99 21.17
N LYS A 871 -30.05 -20.25 20.24
CA LYS A 871 -31.02 -19.24 19.79
C LYS A 871 -32.15 -19.05 20.81
N PRO A 872 -32.64 -17.83 21.05
CA PRO A 872 -33.91 -17.60 21.71
C PRO A 872 -35.07 -18.21 20.92
N THR A 873 -36.08 -18.72 21.61
CA THR A 873 -37.37 -19.10 21.02
C THR A 873 -38.11 -17.85 20.53
N PRO A 874 -38.62 -17.82 19.28
CA PRO A 874 -39.34 -16.66 18.77
C PRO A 874 -40.79 -16.68 19.25
N GLY A 875 -41.16 -15.81 20.21
CA GLY A 875 -42.54 -15.81 20.73
C GLY A 875 -42.98 -14.75 21.75
N GLU A 876 -42.11 -13.87 22.27
CA GLU A 876 -42.52 -12.88 23.29
C GLU A 876 -42.07 -11.44 22.98
N PRO A 877 -42.88 -10.40 23.32
CA PRO A 877 -42.56 -9.00 23.04
C PRO A 877 -41.65 -8.39 24.13
N SER A 878 -40.33 -8.44 23.94
CA SER A 878 -39.37 -7.90 24.91
C SER A 878 -39.44 -6.37 25.03
N SER A 879 -39.74 -5.88 26.22
CA SER A 879 -39.80 -4.46 26.59
C SER A 879 -38.44 -3.76 26.62
N SER A 880 -38.47 -2.43 26.73
CA SER A 880 -37.30 -1.58 26.91
C SER A 880 -36.52 -1.85 28.21
N GLY A 881 -35.20 -2.03 28.10
CA GLY A 881 -34.24 -1.82 29.20
C GLY A 881 -33.66 -3.09 29.84
N ASP A 882 -32.48 -3.51 29.36
CA ASP A 882 -31.75 -4.68 29.89
C ASP A 882 -30.73 -4.34 31.01
N GLY A 883 -30.65 -3.07 31.45
CA GLY A 883 -29.97 -2.66 32.69
C GLY A 883 -28.44 -2.86 32.80
N ARG A 884 -27.76 -3.44 31.81
CA ARG A 884 -26.33 -3.82 31.85
C ARG A 884 -25.38 -2.71 31.40
N MET A 885 -24.14 -2.74 31.90
CA MET A 885 -23.02 -1.97 31.33
C MET A 885 -22.51 -2.64 30.05
N THR A 886 -22.22 -1.84 29.02
CA THR A 886 -21.83 -2.36 27.68
C THR A 886 -20.48 -1.81 27.25
N PRO A 887 -19.43 -2.63 27.10
CA PRO A 887 -18.15 -2.18 26.55
C PRO A 887 -18.29 -1.88 25.05
N VAL A 888 -17.85 -0.69 24.63
CA VAL A 888 -17.92 -0.21 23.25
C VAL A 888 -16.51 -0.05 22.70
N LYS A 889 -16.21 -0.76 21.60
CA LYS A 889 -14.87 -0.82 21.02
C LYS A 889 -14.56 0.42 20.19
N MET A 890 -13.57 1.20 20.64
CA MET A 890 -13.01 2.30 19.86
C MET A 890 -12.01 1.81 18.81
N ASN A 891 -11.91 2.53 17.70
CA ASN A 891 -10.79 2.42 16.77
C ASN A 891 -9.67 3.42 17.16
N VAL A 892 -9.20 3.31 18.41
CA VAL A 892 -8.17 4.17 19.02
C VAL A 892 -7.35 3.31 19.98
N ASP A 893 -6.06 3.12 19.70
CA ASP A 893 -5.12 2.36 20.54
C ASP A 893 -5.19 2.78 22.02
N CYS A 894 -5.01 1.83 22.94
CA CYS A 894 -4.97 2.09 24.38
C CYS A 894 -6.26 2.69 24.98
N LEU A 895 -7.41 2.68 24.28
CA LEU A 895 -8.66 3.31 24.72
C LEU A 895 -9.89 2.42 24.47
N LEU A 896 -10.76 2.33 25.48
CA LEU A 896 -12.07 1.70 25.43
C LEU A 896 -13.12 2.67 25.98
N PHE A 897 -14.39 2.49 25.61
CA PHE A 897 -15.52 3.09 26.32
C PHE A 897 -16.35 2.00 26.97
N VAL A 898 -17.02 2.30 28.09
CA VAL A 898 -18.08 1.46 28.64
C VAL A 898 -19.32 2.33 28.84
N LYS A 899 -20.40 2.02 28.13
CA LYS A 899 -21.68 2.69 28.27
C LYS A 899 -22.37 2.25 29.57
N THR A 900 -22.88 3.21 30.32
CA THR A 900 -23.62 2.99 31.57
C THR A 900 -25.13 2.93 31.35
N PRO A 901 -25.87 2.14 32.14
CA PRO A 901 -27.32 2.25 32.28
C PRO A 901 -27.72 3.64 32.79
N ALA A 902 -28.94 4.09 32.47
CA ALA A 902 -29.48 5.37 32.94
C ALA A 902 -29.63 5.46 34.48
N ALA A 903 -29.61 4.32 35.19
CA ALA A 903 -29.64 4.26 36.65
C ALA A 903 -28.28 4.47 37.33
N VAL A 904 -27.17 4.43 36.56
CA VAL A 904 -25.81 4.61 37.08
C VAL A 904 -25.34 6.03 36.77
N ASP A 905 -24.95 6.79 37.80
CA ASP A 905 -24.15 8.00 37.60
C ASP A 905 -22.68 7.62 37.35
N PRO A 906 -22.10 7.94 36.17
CA PRO A 906 -20.69 7.67 35.90
C PRO A 906 -19.74 8.41 36.85
N VAL A 907 -20.11 9.60 37.33
CA VAL A 907 -19.25 10.43 38.18
C VAL A 907 -19.09 9.79 39.55
N ALA A 908 -20.20 9.54 40.27
CA ALA A 908 -20.17 8.84 41.56
C ALA A 908 -19.53 7.45 41.47
N PHE A 909 -19.79 6.70 40.39
CA PHE A 909 -19.23 5.37 40.19
C PHE A 909 -17.71 5.38 40.00
N VAL A 910 -17.17 6.22 39.12
CA VAL A 910 -15.71 6.35 38.92
C VAL A 910 -15.04 6.93 40.16
N ARG A 911 -15.65 7.93 40.81
CA ARG A 911 -15.18 8.50 42.07
C ARG A 911 -14.98 7.40 43.11
N ARG A 912 -16.01 6.58 43.34
CA ARG A 912 -15.99 5.52 44.36
C ARG A 912 -14.97 4.43 44.08
N ILE A 913 -14.79 4.02 42.81
CA ILE A 913 -13.72 3.08 42.41
C ILE A 913 -12.35 3.68 42.73
N CYS A 914 -12.13 4.98 42.48
CA CYS A 914 -10.87 5.64 42.79
C CYS A 914 -10.62 5.82 44.31
N GLU A 915 -11.67 6.08 45.11
CA GLU A 915 -11.59 6.21 46.57
C GLU A 915 -11.25 4.88 47.27
N ASP A 916 -11.77 3.76 46.78
CA ASP A 916 -11.42 2.43 47.28
C ASP A 916 -10.04 1.98 46.72
N ALA A 917 -9.68 2.36 45.49
CA ALA A 917 -8.33 2.15 44.94
C ALA A 917 -7.23 2.94 45.67
N LYS A 918 -7.51 4.16 46.15
CA LYS A 918 -6.62 4.98 47.00
C LYS A 918 -6.28 4.29 48.34
N ARG A 919 -7.10 3.31 48.75
CA ARG A 919 -7.03 2.56 50.01
C ARG A 919 -6.90 1.04 49.79
N CYS A 920 -6.36 0.61 48.64
CA CYS A 920 -6.41 -0.80 48.23
C CYS A 920 -5.63 -1.77 49.13
N GLU A 921 -4.76 -1.28 50.02
CA GLU A 921 -4.06 -2.06 51.05
C GLU A 921 -4.88 -2.19 52.35
N GLU A 922 -5.88 -1.33 52.57
CA GLU A 922 -6.80 -1.35 53.74
C GLU A 922 -8.05 -2.21 53.49
N ILE A 923 -8.31 -2.61 52.25
CA ILE A 923 -9.54 -3.31 51.82
C ILE A 923 -9.17 -4.73 51.35
N PRO A 924 -9.31 -5.76 52.20
CA PRO A 924 -9.03 -7.14 51.82
C PRO A 924 -9.85 -7.61 50.63
N GLY A 925 -9.21 -8.32 49.70
CA GLY A 925 -9.87 -8.90 48.51
C GLY A 925 -10.16 -7.92 47.37
N LEU A 926 -9.88 -6.61 47.51
CA LEU A 926 -10.17 -5.63 46.46
C LEU A 926 -9.46 -5.95 45.13
N MET A 927 -10.22 -6.06 44.04
CA MET A 927 -9.68 -6.32 42.71
C MET A 927 -8.76 -5.17 42.24
N ARG A 928 -7.52 -5.50 41.86
CA ARG A 928 -6.54 -4.55 41.32
C ARG A 928 -6.26 -4.83 39.84
N CYS A 929 -6.67 -3.92 38.96
CA CYS A 929 -6.37 -3.99 37.52
C CYS A 929 -4.86 -3.87 37.24
N ARG A 930 -4.35 -4.63 36.28
CA ARG A 930 -2.94 -4.62 35.83
C ARG A 930 -2.75 -3.98 34.45
N TYR A 931 -3.83 -3.91 33.65
CA TYR A 931 -3.79 -3.41 32.28
C TYR A 931 -4.57 -2.10 32.09
N VAL A 932 -5.45 -1.73 33.03
CA VAL A 932 -6.15 -0.43 33.05
C VAL A 932 -5.28 0.65 33.71
N ASN A 933 -5.20 1.83 33.10
CA ASN A 933 -4.49 3.00 33.63
C ASN A 933 -5.46 4.00 34.29
N ARG A 934 -6.32 4.67 33.51
CA ARG A 934 -7.28 5.67 34.00
C ARG A 934 -8.70 5.35 33.57
N VAL A 935 -9.64 5.59 34.48
CA VAL A 935 -11.09 5.62 34.24
C VAL A 935 -11.58 7.07 34.30
N THR A 936 -12.20 7.60 33.24
CA THR A 936 -12.71 8.99 33.20
C THR A 936 -14.22 8.98 32.98
N PRO A 937 -15.04 9.60 33.86
CA PRO A 937 -16.49 9.60 33.70
C PRO A 937 -16.93 10.56 32.60
N VAL A 938 -18.05 10.24 31.94
CA VAL A 938 -18.75 11.08 30.96
C VAL A 938 -20.23 11.13 31.30
N SER A 939 -20.69 12.25 31.87
CA SER A 939 -22.09 12.45 32.24
C SER A 939 -23.02 12.37 31.02
N VAL A 940 -22.63 12.92 29.87
CA VAL A 940 -23.30 12.69 28.56
C VAL A 940 -22.38 13.07 27.38
N MET A 941 -22.63 12.49 26.20
CA MET A 941 -21.92 12.79 24.94
C MET A 941 -22.75 13.55 23.90
N ARG A 942 -22.08 14.34 23.05
CA ARG A 942 -22.61 14.97 21.82
C ARG A 942 -21.59 14.85 20.67
N LYS A 943 -21.94 15.35 19.47
CA LYS A 943 -21.04 15.36 18.30
C LYS A 943 -19.92 16.39 18.51
N ALA A 944 -18.67 16.04 18.19
CA ALA A 944 -17.51 16.92 18.33
C ALA A 944 -17.48 18.02 17.26
N ASN A 945 -18.33 19.03 17.42
CA ASN A 945 -18.30 20.32 16.74
C ASN A 945 -18.67 21.44 17.74
N GLU A 946 -18.58 22.70 17.31
CA GLU A 946 -18.80 23.87 18.17
C GLU A 946 -20.18 23.84 18.86
N GLN A 947 -21.24 23.61 18.08
CA GLN A 947 -22.61 23.50 18.63
C GLN A 947 -22.72 22.35 19.64
N GLY A 948 -22.28 21.14 19.28
CA GLY A 948 -22.37 19.98 20.18
C GLY A 948 -21.54 20.12 21.45
N LEU A 949 -20.46 20.92 21.42
CA LEU A 949 -19.68 21.31 22.59
C LEU A 949 -20.46 22.27 23.51
N VAL A 950 -21.17 23.24 22.94
CA VAL A 950 -22.04 24.17 23.69
C VAL A 950 -23.25 23.43 24.26
N ASP A 951 -23.86 22.52 23.50
CA ASP A 951 -25.00 21.69 23.94
C ASP A 951 -24.62 20.84 25.16
N VAL A 952 -23.52 20.06 25.07
CA VAL A 952 -23.06 19.18 26.15
C VAL A 952 -22.58 19.96 27.37
N ALA A 953 -21.95 21.12 27.17
CA ALA A 953 -21.57 22.00 28.27
C ALA A 953 -22.81 22.56 28.98
N THR A 954 -23.81 23.04 28.23
CA THR A 954 -25.03 23.63 28.81
C THR A 954 -25.85 22.61 29.60
N GLU A 955 -26.00 21.39 29.07
CA GLU A 955 -26.74 20.29 29.69
C GLU A 955 -26.10 19.76 30.98
N VAL A 956 -24.76 19.64 31.00
CA VAL A 956 -24.03 19.14 32.17
C VAL A 956 -23.79 20.26 33.19
N MET A 957 -23.19 21.38 32.79
CA MET A 957 -22.73 22.43 33.71
C MET A 957 -23.86 23.23 34.36
N GLY A 958 -25.06 23.29 33.76
CA GLY A 958 -26.20 24.05 34.30
C GLY A 958 -26.70 23.60 35.68
N LYS A 959 -26.28 22.41 36.14
CA LYS A 959 -26.51 21.90 37.50
C LYS A 959 -25.62 22.59 38.56
N TRP A 960 -24.45 23.08 38.18
CA TRP A 960 -23.42 23.62 39.09
C TRP A 960 -23.11 25.10 38.90
N PHE A 961 -23.37 25.62 37.70
CA PHE A 961 -23.11 27.01 37.30
C PHE A 961 -24.39 27.64 36.75
N ASP A 962 -24.46 28.97 36.71
CA ASP A 962 -25.50 29.70 36.00
C ASP A 962 -24.99 30.12 34.60
N LEU A 963 -25.77 29.80 33.56
CA LEU A 963 -25.32 29.82 32.17
C LEU A 963 -26.20 30.72 31.29
N SER A 964 -25.58 31.43 30.35
CA SER A 964 -26.20 32.45 29.48
C SER A 964 -27.18 31.93 28.41
N GLY A 965 -27.45 30.62 28.35
CA GLY A 965 -27.98 29.94 27.14
C GLY A 965 -29.48 29.61 27.05
N LYS A 966 -30.34 29.99 28.01
CA LYS A 966 -31.78 29.57 27.97
C LYS A 966 -32.66 30.48 27.10
N ARG A 967 -32.78 30.19 25.80
CA ARG A 967 -33.95 30.58 24.98
C ARG A 967 -34.27 29.56 23.88
N SER A 968 -35.56 29.40 23.56
CA SER A 968 -36.09 28.30 22.74
C SER A 968 -36.04 28.59 21.24
N LEU A 969 -35.81 27.54 20.44
CA LEU A 969 -36.04 27.54 18.99
C LEU A 969 -37.42 26.97 18.67
N VAL A 970 -38.25 27.69 17.91
CA VAL A 970 -39.51 27.20 17.33
C VAL A 970 -39.71 27.79 15.93
N ALA A 971 -39.95 26.91 14.96
CA ALA A 971 -40.55 27.13 13.63
C ALA A 971 -40.25 28.42 12.83
N GLY A 972 -39.34 28.29 11.85
CA GLY A 972 -39.68 28.38 10.41
C GLY A 972 -40.03 29.74 9.76
N GLY A 973 -39.70 29.88 8.48
CA GLY A 973 -40.13 30.98 7.61
C GLY A 973 -39.10 31.37 6.55
N GLU A 974 -39.50 31.30 5.29
CA GLU A 974 -38.76 31.92 4.17
C GLU A 974 -39.08 33.43 4.12
N GLY A 975 -38.16 34.26 3.63
CA GLY A 975 -38.43 35.69 3.45
C GLY A 975 -37.21 36.51 3.05
N THR A 976 -37.16 36.96 1.82
CA THR A 976 -36.20 37.97 1.34
C THR A 976 -36.75 39.39 1.53
N ALA A 977 -35.84 40.36 1.34
CA ALA A 977 -36.09 41.79 1.07
C ALA A 977 -36.10 42.79 2.25
N ASP A 978 -35.03 43.59 2.22
CA ASP A 978 -35.00 45.05 2.33
C ASP A 978 -35.13 45.75 3.71
N THR A 979 -34.89 47.06 3.64
CA THR A 979 -34.45 47.92 4.73
C THR A 979 -35.60 48.73 5.35
N SER A 980 -35.57 48.77 6.68
CA SER A 980 -35.91 49.86 7.61
C SER A 980 -36.25 51.27 7.07
N PRO A 981 -36.93 52.16 7.83
CA PRO A 981 -37.64 51.97 9.13
C PRO A 981 -39.02 52.68 9.23
N SER A 982 -39.76 52.51 10.35
CA SER A 982 -39.99 53.60 11.34
C SER A 982 -41.13 53.35 12.38
N LYS A 983 -40.91 53.93 13.58
CA LYS A 983 -41.86 54.59 14.52
C LYS A 983 -43.12 53.88 15.08
N GLU A 984 -43.28 54.07 16.39
CA GLU A 984 -44.55 54.23 17.17
C GLU A 984 -45.56 53.05 17.24
N GLY A 985 -46.24 52.77 18.37
CA GLY A 985 -46.10 53.29 19.75
C GLY A 985 -47.32 52.97 20.66
N ALA A 986 -47.06 52.80 21.97
CA ALA A 986 -48.02 52.83 23.11
C ALA A 986 -49.11 51.74 23.28
N GLY A 987 -49.63 51.59 24.51
CA GLY A 987 -50.88 50.89 24.88
C GLY A 987 -50.74 49.42 25.33
N GLU A 988 -50.38 49.10 26.58
CA GLU A 988 -51.24 49.02 27.79
C GLU A 988 -52.39 48.00 27.79
N LYS A 989 -52.17 46.88 28.51
CA LYS A 989 -53.01 46.25 29.57
C LYS A 989 -52.34 44.93 30.00
N GLY A 990 -52.35 44.49 31.26
CA GLY A 990 -53.38 44.69 32.28
C GLY A 990 -54.20 43.39 32.39
N ALA A 991 -53.62 42.26 32.79
CA ALA A 991 -53.27 41.85 34.16
C ALA A 991 -54.36 40.96 34.79
N ALA A 992 -53.98 39.73 35.17
CA ALA A 992 -54.72 38.82 36.04
C ALA A 992 -53.71 37.80 36.61
N GLU A 993 -53.75 37.56 37.91
CA GLU A 993 -52.72 36.79 38.64
C GLU A 993 -53.07 35.30 38.78
N GLY A 994 -52.06 34.50 39.14
CA GLY A 994 -52.18 33.05 39.36
C GLY A 994 -50.93 32.52 40.05
N GLU A 995 -50.82 32.78 41.36
CA GLU A 995 -49.65 32.41 42.17
C GLU A 995 -49.56 30.90 42.44
N ALA A 996 -48.37 30.32 42.21
CA ALA A 996 -47.74 29.20 42.96
C ALA A 996 -46.62 28.58 42.09
N SER A 997 -45.38 28.40 42.57
CA SER A 997 -44.79 28.78 43.86
C SER A 997 -43.28 28.88 43.71
N ASP A 998 -42.66 29.94 44.24
CA ASP A 998 -41.21 30.08 44.22
C ASP A 998 -40.50 29.09 45.16
N SER A 999 -39.34 28.63 44.70
CA SER A 999 -38.25 28.14 45.55
C SER A 999 -36.92 28.41 44.87
N GLU A 1000 -36.49 29.69 44.87
CA GLU A 1000 -35.16 30.05 44.42
C GLU A 1000 -34.10 29.36 45.31
N SER A 1001 -33.39 28.38 44.74
CA SER A 1001 -32.24 27.77 45.39
C SER A 1001 -30.99 28.60 45.11
N GLU A 1002 -30.54 29.40 46.08
CA GLU A 1002 -29.25 30.09 45.99
C GLU A 1002 -28.11 29.08 45.76
N LYS A 1003 -27.57 29.02 44.54
CA LYS A 1003 -26.38 28.21 44.23
C LYS A 1003 -25.15 28.79 44.93
N THR A 1004 -24.43 27.95 45.66
CA THR A 1004 -23.18 28.33 46.32
C THR A 1004 -22.09 28.65 45.29
N PRO A 1005 -21.31 29.73 45.45
CA PRO A 1005 -20.21 30.02 44.54
C PRO A 1005 -19.10 28.96 44.62
N PHE A 1006 -18.60 28.55 43.46
CA PHE A 1006 -17.48 27.60 43.31
C PHE A 1006 -16.33 28.22 42.53
N THR A 1007 -15.09 27.91 42.92
CA THR A 1007 -13.94 28.04 42.03
C THR A 1007 -13.82 26.83 41.11
N PHE A 1008 -13.36 27.02 39.87
CA PHE A 1008 -13.37 25.93 38.88
C PHE A 1008 -12.18 25.92 37.92
N ALA A 1009 -11.94 24.75 37.30
CA ALA A 1009 -10.96 24.58 36.24
C ALA A 1009 -11.51 23.74 35.09
N ILE A 1010 -11.24 24.16 33.85
CA ILE A 1010 -11.56 23.39 32.65
C ILE A 1010 -10.34 22.53 32.28
N ARG A 1011 -10.58 21.25 31.95
CA ARG A 1011 -9.54 20.24 31.65
C ARG A 1011 -9.92 19.45 30.39
N PRO A 1012 -9.55 19.94 29.20
CA PRO A 1012 -9.80 19.21 27.97
C PRO A 1012 -8.72 18.16 27.68
N THR A 1013 -9.18 16.99 27.23
CA THR A 1013 -8.40 15.91 26.63
C THR A 1013 -8.85 15.78 25.17
N ILE A 1014 -7.93 15.89 24.21
CA ILE A 1014 -8.27 15.85 22.78
C ILE A 1014 -7.38 14.81 22.10
N ARG A 1015 -7.97 13.81 21.44
CA ARG A 1015 -7.22 12.76 20.75
C ARG A 1015 -7.92 12.29 19.47
N ASN A 1016 -7.14 12.15 18.40
CA ASN A 1016 -7.58 11.81 17.04
C ASN A 1016 -8.70 12.74 16.51
N HIS A 1017 -8.73 14.00 16.97
CA HIS A 1017 -9.63 15.06 16.52
C HIS A 1017 -8.80 16.25 16.04
N SER A 1018 -9.22 16.89 14.94
CA SER A 1018 -8.43 17.93 14.25
C SER A 1018 -8.99 19.35 14.34
N ASN A 1019 -10.29 19.51 14.63
CA ASN A 1019 -11.00 20.77 14.38
C ASN A 1019 -10.94 21.66 15.63
N LEU A 1020 -11.68 21.30 16.68
CA LEU A 1020 -11.69 21.99 17.96
C LEU A 1020 -10.29 21.98 18.59
N LYS A 1021 -9.70 23.16 18.81
CA LYS A 1021 -8.40 23.31 19.50
C LYS A 1021 -8.58 23.42 21.01
N ARG A 1022 -7.49 23.18 21.74
CA ARG A 1022 -7.47 23.21 23.21
C ARG A 1022 -8.01 24.52 23.78
N ASP A 1023 -7.52 25.63 23.25
CA ASP A 1023 -7.77 26.95 23.84
C ASP A 1023 -9.13 27.51 23.42
N GLU A 1024 -9.59 27.18 22.20
CA GLU A 1024 -10.97 27.37 21.75
C GLU A 1024 -11.96 26.66 22.69
N VAL A 1025 -11.75 25.36 22.96
CA VAL A 1025 -12.59 24.56 23.86
C VAL A 1025 -12.63 25.17 25.27
N ILE A 1026 -11.51 25.64 25.80
CA ILE A 1026 -11.46 26.30 27.12
C ILE A 1026 -12.23 27.62 27.10
N ASN A 1027 -12.02 28.47 26.08
CA ASN A 1027 -12.64 29.77 25.98
C ASN A 1027 -14.17 29.67 25.78
N THR A 1028 -14.62 28.77 24.90
CA THR A 1028 -16.06 28.51 24.63
C THR A 1028 -16.78 27.95 25.86
N ILE A 1029 -16.12 27.15 26.69
CA ILE A 1029 -16.73 26.62 27.92
C ILE A 1029 -16.68 27.66 29.05
N ALA A 1030 -15.62 28.47 29.13
CA ALA A 1030 -15.53 29.56 30.09
C ALA A 1030 -16.57 30.66 29.85
N SER A 1031 -16.84 31.03 28.59
CA SER A 1031 -17.81 32.08 28.24
C SER A 1031 -19.28 31.69 28.44
N LEU A 1032 -19.58 30.41 28.70
CA LEU A 1032 -20.91 29.97 29.09
C LEU A 1032 -21.21 30.24 30.57
N VAL A 1033 -20.20 30.31 31.44
CA VAL A 1033 -20.36 30.62 32.87
C VAL A 1033 -20.55 32.13 33.04
N ASN A 1034 -21.81 32.55 33.17
CA ASN A 1034 -22.22 33.95 33.07
C ASN A 1034 -22.51 34.56 34.45
N ASP A 1035 -21.51 34.50 35.33
CA ASP A 1035 -21.65 34.90 36.74
C ASP A 1035 -20.29 35.18 37.40
N ASP A 1036 -20.06 36.43 37.83
CA ASP A 1036 -18.84 36.89 38.52
C ASP A 1036 -18.59 36.22 39.88
N ARG A 1037 -19.60 35.52 40.44
CA ARG A 1037 -19.46 34.73 41.67
C ARG A 1037 -18.58 33.49 41.48
N HIS A 1038 -18.49 32.93 40.26
CA HIS A 1038 -17.66 31.77 39.96
C HIS A 1038 -16.27 32.19 39.45
N LYS A 1039 -15.19 31.64 40.01
CA LYS A 1039 -13.81 32.08 39.72
C LYS A 1039 -12.92 30.96 39.20
N VAL A 1040 -12.17 31.22 38.13
CA VAL A 1040 -11.23 30.24 37.57
C VAL A 1040 -10.04 30.06 38.53
N ASN A 1041 -9.82 28.84 39.00
CA ASN A 1041 -8.71 28.46 39.86
C ASN A 1041 -7.99 27.25 39.25
N LEU A 1042 -6.83 27.47 38.64
CA LEU A 1042 -6.13 26.42 37.89
C LEU A 1042 -5.30 25.46 38.75
N THR A 1043 -5.14 25.72 40.05
CA THR A 1043 -4.29 24.92 40.96
C THR A 1043 -5.10 24.09 41.96
N MET A 1044 -6.11 24.67 42.62
CA MET A 1044 -6.97 23.99 43.61
C MET A 1044 -8.45 24.41 43.44
N PRO A 1045 -9.10 24.06 42.32
CA PRO A 1045 -10.51 24.35 42.10
C PRO A 1045 -11.43 23.53 43.01
N ASP A 1046 -12.62 24.05 43.34
CA ASP A 1046 -13.69 23.28 43.99
C ASP A 1046 -14.37 22.31 43.01
N LYS A 1047 -14.42 22.67 41.71
CA LYS A 1047 -15.01 21.87 40.62
C LYS A 1047 -14.09 21.79 39.39
N VAL A 1048 -13.93 20.59 38.85
CA VAL A 1048 -13.18 20.35 37.60
C VAL A 1048 -14.15 19.96 36.49
N VAL A 1049 -14.16 20.74 35.40
CA VAL A 1049 -14.91 20.44 34.18
C VAL A 1049 -14.00 19.60 33.26
N LEU A 1050 -14.26 18.31 33.20
CA LEU A 1050 -13.57 17.36 32.32
C LEU A 1050 -14.22 17.41 30.93
N VAL A 1051 -13.40 17.53 29.88
CA VAL A 1051 -13.88 17.69 28.50
C VAL A 1051 -13.15 16.71 27.58
N GLU A 1052 -13.75 15.56 27.32
CA GLU A 1052 -13.12 14.45 26.63
C GLU A 1052 -13.57 14.41 25.16
N ILE A 1053 -12.66 14.75 24.24
CA ILE A 1053 -12.91 14.82 22.79
C ILE A 1053 -12.12 13.72 22.07
N PHE A 1054 -12.85 12.69 21.62
CA PHE A 1054 -12.28 11.52 20.94
C PHE A 1054 -12.93 11.32 19.58
N GLN A 1055 -12.13 11.41 18.51
CA GLN A 1055 -12.58 11.32 17.11
C GLN A 1055 -13.74 12.28 16.78
N ASN A 1056 -14.98 11.80 16.84
CA ASN A 1056 -16.19 12.49 16.41
C ASN A 1056 -17.18 12.80 17.57
N VAL A 1057 -16.83 12.43 18.81
CA VAL A 1057 -17.67 12.69 20.00
C VAL A 1057 -16.93 13.58 21.00
N CYS A 1058 -17.68 14.45 21.66
CA CYS A 1058 -17.27 15.20 22.84
C CYS A 1058 -18.17 14.79 24.01
N GLY A 1059 -17.58 14.62 25.19
CA GLY A 1059 -18.29 14.33 26.43
C GLY A 1059 -17.81 15.24 27.55
N ILE A 1060 -18.72 15.68 28.41
CA ILE A 1060 -18.40 16.52 29.58
C ILE A 1060 -18.88 15.87 30.87
N SER A 1061 -18.09 16.06 31.93
CA SER A 1061 -18.43 15.77 33.32
C SER A 1061 -17.94 16.92 34.20
N VAL A 1062 -18.72 17.28 35.22
CA VAL A 1062 -18.22 18.09 36.34
C VAL A 1062 -17.91 17.15 37.50
N VAL A 1063 -16.70 17.22 38.03
CA VAL A 1063 -16.25 16.46 39.19
C VAL A 1063 -15.71 17.41 40.27
N ASP A 1064 -15.48 16.92 41.48
CA ASP A 1064 -14.99 17.74 42.59
C ASP A 1064 -13.47 17.99 42.51
N GLY A 1065 -12.99 18.96 43.29
CA GLY A 1065 -11.57 19.38 43.33
C GLY A 1065 -10.57 18.29 43.68
N ASP A 1066 -10.98 17.25 44.42
CA ASP A 1066 -10.14 16.12 44.80
C ASP A 1066 -9.81 15.17 43.64
N TRP A 1067 -10.30 15.43 42.42
CA TRP A 1067 -9.84 14.81 41.18
C TRP A 1067 -8.30 14.76 41.07
N GLU A 1068 -7.60 15.81 41.51
CA GLU A 1068 -6.13 15.88 41.49
C GLU A 1068 -5.50 14.99 42.59
N GLU A 1069 -6.15 14.87 43.76
CA GLU A 1069 -5.75 13.90 44.81
C GLU A 1069 -5.97 12.45 44.35
N LEU A 1070 -7.10 12.19 43.68
CA LEU A 1070 -7.45 10.91 43.06
C LEU A 1070 -6.62 10.63 41.78
N LYS A 1071 -5.46 11.29 41.63
CA LYS A 1071 -4.50 11.11 40.53
C LYS A 1071 -5.12 11.26 39.15
N ARG A 1072 -6.08 12.16 39.02
CA ARG A 1072 -6.87 12.37 37.80
C ARG A 1072 -7.53 11.06 37.36
N PHE A 1073 -8.02 10.29 38.34
CA PHE A 1073 -8.58 8.93 38.23
C PHE A 1073 -7.63 7.87 37.61
N ASN A 1074 -6.30 8.02 37.76
CA ASN A 1074 -5.32 7.03 37.35
C ASN A 1074 -5.16 5.93 38.42
N LEU A 1075 -5.80 4.77 38.20
CA LEU A 1075 -5.76 3.62 39.08
C LEU A 1075 -4.33 3.09 39.27
N THR A 1076 -3.50 3.08 38.23
CA THR A 1076 -2.10 2.64 38.33
C THR A 1076 -1.29 3.55 39.27
N GLU A 1077 -1.53 4.86 39.25
CA GLU A 1077 -0.91 5.80 40.21
C GLU A 1077 -1.47 5.63 41.63
N LEU A 1078 -2.78 5.39 41.78
CA LEU A 1078 -3.43 5.18 43.08
C LEU A 1078 -2.96 3.90 43.78
N TYR A 1079 -2.91 2.76 43.07
CA TYR A 1079 -2.37 1.51 43.62
C TYR A 1079 -0.89 1.64 44.00
N SER A 1080 -0.11 2.41 43.21
CA SER A 1080 1.29 2.72 43.53
C SER A 1080 1.41 3.59 44.80
N GLN A 1081 0.56 4.61 44.93
CA GLN A 1081 0.55 5.48 46.12
C GLN A 1081 0.14 4.72 47.38
N ALA A 1082 -0.93 3.91 47.33
CA ALA A 1082 -1.38 3.11 48.47
C ALA A 1082 -0.28 2.19 49.00
N ARG A 1083 0.41 1.46 48.09
CA ARG A 1083 1.56 0.62 48.41
C ARG A 1083 2.73 1.38 49.04
N ASN A 1084 3.05 2.58 48.53
CA ASN A 1084 4.15 3.40 49.06
C ASN A 1084 3.80 4.02 50.43
N ASN A 1085 2.53 4.35 50.67
CA ASN A 1085 2.05 4.79 51.98
C ASN A 1085 2.14 3.64 52.99
N ALA A 1086 1.68 2.44 52.64
CA ALA A 1086 1.78 1.27 53.52
C ALA A 1086 3.24 0.97 53.94
N SER A 1087 4.20 1.06 53.01
CA SER A 1087 5.62 0.85 53.34
C SER A 1087 6.27 1.97 54.16
N THR A 1088 5.66 3.16 54.23
CA THR A 1088 6.12 4.28 55.09
C THR A 1088 5.41 4.35 56.45
N VAL A 1089 4.32 3.60 56.64
CA VAL A 1089 3.76 3.29 57.97
C VAL A 1089 4.53 2.12 58.60
N ALA A 1090 4.72 1.02 57.87
CA ALA A 1090 5.49 -0.18 58.30
C ALA A 1090 7.02 0.03 58.40
N SER A 1091 7.46 1.29 58.56
CA SER A 1091 8.84 1.69 58.90
C SER A 1091 8.88 2.82 59.94
N LYS A 1092 7.77 3.01 60.67
CA LYS A 1092 7.62 3.92 61.82
C LYS A 1092 7.05 3.25 63.07
N ASP A 1093 6.34 2.15 62.90
CA ASP A 1093 6.10 1.12 63.93
C ASP A 1093 7.28 0.12 63.96
#